data_AF-A0A559SP54-F1
#
_entry.id   AF-A0A559SP54-F1
#
_cell.length_a   1.000
_cell.length_b   1.000
_cell.length_c   1.000
_cell.angle_alpha   90.00
_cell.angle_beta   90.00
_cell.angle_gamma   90.00
#
_symmetry.space_group_name_H-M   'P 1'
#
loop_
_entity.id
_entity.type
_entity.pdbx_description
1 polymer ?
#
loop_
_entity_poly.entity_id
_entity_poly.type
_entity_poly.pdbx_seq_one_letter_code
_entity_poly.pdbx_strand_id
1 'polypeptide(L)'
;MTINQPISALPAGLPDLAFLTEKAASTGSVIIYQPYLDPSQRGQLDKAAVPLDISFNTQASTREYELFRILHQHHEAIGLGDDVFWGLLSSKFEMKSVTSFPSFVTEAEKARADGADAYLYNPLIGHAAIYSNVWEHSLLGGHPGMEPIFLHIQKLGHPIALPQDKRAFMFCNYFCGNRKFWSGYFAFCERILESLENEARLGTAAGAAYAGAANYSRDANANMRPFVIERLLGLYVQQAAASGLKITAFVPTVADFEWKFGVRLGRMLHSLFAAKEAFLQSRDQALLTSWQEGRQPLIKQPHLIWGADDPPAWMPRGHFTGGREMMRADAPQPSGAAAAKQQEVHAEMPAAPAAPKIEPLRNAIRPFAGGWQAHKDRHCIWIVTPANYNHSHAFDEVALGLQGAFEELGGSAPIVRDMNAFAGRAPIIYGGNLLPAEIVGHLPKDSVVINLEQVSEESIWINSRYTSILKSLPVLDYSPRNRENLAAKGIEHAGVLEIGYSRCLSQIKHAPVKDIDVLFYGSMNERRHHILKALEQGGLKVAHLFNIYGAERDAAIARAKVVINIHHYASGVFEIVRISYLLANCVCVLSEGDIRDPDLQPFIGGLAIEPYDTMIERCHKLIADADERDTIAAKGFAAMQTRSQAEMLMSVMEADAR
;
A
#
# COMPACT_ATOMS: atom_id res chain seq x y z
N MET A 1 16.08 -25.58 5.60
CA MET A 1 15.71 -26.72 6.46
C MET A 1 14.60 -27.47 5.74
N THR A 2 14.77 -28.77 5.48
CA THR A 2 13.68 -29.62 5.00
C THR A 2 12.73 -29.92 6.15
N ILE A 3 11.44 -29.96 5.87
CA ILE A 3 10.30 -30.02 6.82
C ILE A 3 10.36 -31.16 7.85
N ASN A 4 11.05 -32.25 7.51
CA ASN A 4 11.10 -33.47 8.32
C ASN A 4 12.34 -33.61 9.21
N GLN A 5 13.14 -32.56 9.42
CA GLN A 5 14.14 -32.62 10.48
C GLN A 5 13.44 -32.36 11.83
N PRO A 6 13.47 -33.32 12.78
CA PRO A 6 13.08 -33.02 14.15
C PRO A 6 13.92 -31.84 14.64
N ILE A 7 13.33 -30.92 15.41
CA ILE A 7 14.06 -29.79 15.96
C ILE A 7 15.16 -30.39 16.84
N SER A 8 16.41 -30.30 16.37
CA SER A 8 17.52 -31.09 16.91
C SER A 8 17.87 -30.71 18.35
N ALA A 9 17.50 -29.51 18.77
CA ALA A 9 17.51 -29.05 20.15
C ALA A 9 16.48 -27.91 20.31
N LEU A 10 15.65 -27.98 21.36
CA LEU A 10 14.78 -26.86 21.74
C LEU A 10 15.62 -25.66 22.20
N PRO A 11 15.20 -24.42 21.88
CA PRO A 11 15.91 -23.23 22.33
C PRO A 11 15.89 -23.12 23.87
N ALA A 12 16.96 -22.56 24.44
CA ALA A 12 17.03 -22.28 25.86
C ALA A 12 16.03 -21.18 26.25
N GLY A 13 15.60 -21.18 27.52
CA GLY A 13 14.74 -20.12 28.08
C GLY A 13 13.24 -20.29 27.80
N LEU A 14 12.80 -21.43 27.27
CA LEU A 14 11.38 -21.78 27.22
C LEU A 14 10.83 -22.02 28.64
N PRO A 15 9.57 -21.62 28.95
CA PRO A 15 9.04 -21.73 30.30
C PRO A 15 8.85 -23.18 30.76
N ASP A 16 9.13 -23.45 32.04
CA ASP A 16 8.95 -24.79 32.60
C ASP A 16 7.47 -25.15 32.87
N LEU A 17 7.21 -26.42 33.18
CA LEU A 17 5.87 -26.92 33.44
C LEU A 17 5.22 -26.24 34.65
N ALA A 18 5.99 -25.94 35.71
CA ALA A 18 5.45 -25.34 36.92
C ALA A 18 4.89 -23.94 36.63
N PHE A 19 5.67 -23.10 35.95
CA PHE A 19 5.25 -21.77 35.51
C PHE A 19 4.03 -21.84 34.59
N LEU A 20 4.02 -22.74 33.60
CA LEU A 20 2.89 -22.84 32.66
C LEU A 20 1.62 -23.37 33.32
N THR A 21 1.75 -24.28 34.29
CA THR A 21 0.62 -24.79 35.08
C THR A 21 0.02 -23.69 35.95
N GLU A 22 0.85 -22.91 36.64
CA GLU A 22 0.41 -21.75 37.41
C GLU A 22 -0.27 -20.72 36.51
N LYS A 23 0.34 -20.43 35.35
CA LYS A 23 -0.23 -19.50 34.37
C LYS A 23 -1.59 -19.96 33.88
N ALA A 24 -1.70 -21.23 33.45
CA ALA A 24 -2.97 -21.83 33.03
C ALA A 24 -4.04 -21.72 34.12
N ALA A 25 -3.69 -22.01 35.39
CA ALA A 25 -4.62 -21.88 36.51
C ALA A 25 -5.12 -20.44 36.70
N SER A 26 -4.30 -19.43 36.40
CA SER A 26 -4.67 -18.01 36.50
C SER A 26 -5.52 -17.47 35.33
N THR A 27 -5.63 -18.22 34.23
CA THR A 27 -6.28 -17.77 32.98
C THR A 27 -7.27 -18.78 32.41
N GLY A 28 -7.94 -19.55 33.28
CA GLY A 28 -8.96 -20.52 32.86
C GLY A 28 -8.44 -21.61 31.91
N SER A 29 -7.16 -21.98 32.05
CA SER A 29 -6.38 -22.86 31.19
C SER A 29 -6.19 -22.37 29.76
N VAL A 30 -5.96 -21.07 29.59
CA VAL A 30 -5.60 -20.43 28.31
C VAL A 30 -4.25 -19.71 28.41
N ILE A 31 -3.24 -20.19 27.69
CA ILE A 31 -1.89 -19.62 27.68
C ILE A 31 -1.63 -18.94 26.35
N ILE A 32 -1.48 -17.62 26.36
CA ILE A 32 -1.14 -16.86 25.16
C ILE A 32 0.27 -16.31 25.25
N TYR A 33 1.10 -16.69 24.29
CA TYR A 33 2.46 -16.19 24.14
C TYR A 33 2.46 -14.89 23.33
N GLN A 34 3.36 -13.96 23.68
CA GLN A 34 3.72 -12.85 22.79
C GLN A 34 5.23 -12.86 22.51
N PRO A 35 5.64 -12.92 21.23
CA PRO A 35 7.03 -12.98 20.87
C PRO A 35 7.71 -11.60 20.98
N TYR A 36 8.98 -11.59 21.36
CA TYR A 36 9.85 -10.41 21.31
C TYR A 36 11.25 -10.80 20.80
N LEU A 37 11.87 -9.91 20.02
CA LEU A 37 13.19 -10.16 19.43
C LEU A 37 14.31 -9.49 20.24
N ASP A 38 14.03 -8.32 20.80
CA ASP A 38 14.98 -7.54 21.59
C ASP A 38 14.45 -7.36 23.02
N PRO A 39 15.27 -7.48 24.07
CA PRO A 39 14.84 -7.31 25.46
C PRO A 39 14.11 -5.98 25.74
N SER A 40 14.43 -4.91 25.02
CA SER A 40 13.73 -3.61 25.12
C SER A 40 12.26 -3.69 24.71
N GLN A 41 11.87 -4.66 23.89
CA GLN A 41 10.49 -4.87 23.45
C GLN A 41 9.63 -5.53 24.53
N ARG A 42 10.24 -6.14 25.56
CA ARG A 42 9.52 -6.86 26.62
C ARG A 42 8.53 -5.98 27.38
N GLY A 43 8.84 -4.70 27.55
CA GLY A 43 7.94 -3.73 28.17
C GLY A 43 6.71 -3.37 27.35
N GLN A 44 6.67 -3.76 26.06
CA GLN A 44 5.57 -3.48 25.15
C GLN A 44 4.54 -4.62 25.06
N LEU A 45 4.82 -5.75 25.73
CA LEU A 45 3.95 -6.92 25.78
C LEU A 45 2.83 -6.73 26.81
N ASP A 46 1.71 -7.40 26.59
CA ASP A 46 0.63 -7.45 27.57
C ASP A 46 1.08 -8.19 28.83
N LYS A 47 0.69 -7.67 30.00
CA LYS A 47 1.07 -8.27 31.30
C LYS A 47 0.50 -9.67 31.50
N ALA A 48 -0.63 -9.97 30.86
CA ALA A 48 -1.25 -11.29 30.90
C ALA A 48 -0.59 -12.27 29.92
N ALA A 49 0.22 -11.82 28.96
CA ALA A 49 0.93 -12.69 28.04
C ALA A 49 2.09 -13.45 28.71
N VAL A 50 2.43 -14.61 28.15
CA VAL A 50 3.73 -15.25 28.41
C VAL A 50 4.74 -14.67 27.42
N PRO A 51 5.78 -13.95 27.89
CA PRO A 51 6.79 -13.39 27.00
C PRO A 51 7.62 -14.53 26.39
N LEU A 52 7.75 -14.54 25.07
CA LEU A 52 8.54 -15.53 24.33
C LEU A 52 9.72 -14.85 23.63
N ASP A 53 10.94 -15.16 24.07
CA ASP A 53 12.15 -14.71 23.38
C ASP A 53 12.27 -15.45 22.05
N ILE A 54 12.32 -14.72 20.94
CA ILE A 54 12.47 -15.29 19.59
C ILE A 54 13.75 -14.82 18.91
N SER A 55 14.75 -14.35 19.66
CA SER A 55 16.07 -13.95 19.14
C SER A 55 16.78 -15.07 18.36
N PHE A 56 16.41 -16.34 18.60
CA PHE A 56 16.89 -17.50 17.84
C PHE A 56 16.23 -17.65 16.46
N ASN A 57 15.07 -17.03 16.22
CA ASN A 57 14.26 -17.18 15.01
C ASN A 57 14.31 -15.92 14.12
N THR A 58 15.49 -15.63 13.57
CA THR A 58 15.76 -14.42 12.77
C THR A 58 15.61 -14.60 11.27
N GLN A 59 15.41 -15.83 10.77
CA GLN A 59 15.29 -16.10 9.34
C GLN A 59 13.88 -15.78 8.82
N ALA A 60 13.81 -15.02 7.72
CA ALA A 60 12.53 -14.64 7.10
C ALA A 60 11.69 -15.82 6.59
N SER A 61 12.33 -16.96 6.32
CA SER A 61 11.70 -18.19 5.81
C SER A 61 10.99 -19.03 6.88
N THR A 62 11.30 -18.82 8.16
CA THR A 62 10.79 -19.64 9.29
C THR A 62 9.62 -18.99 10.05
N ARG A 63 9.35 -17.69 9.84
CA ARG A 63 8.22 -16.88 10.39
C ARG A 63 7.59 -17.43 11.69
N GLU A 64 6.26 -17.31 11.86
CA GLU A 64 5.57 -17.70 13.08
C GLU A 64 5.35 -19.21 13.19
N TYR A 65 5.30 -19.92 12.05
CA TYR A 65 5.02 -21.37 12.01
C TYR A 65 6.04 -22.19 12.81
N GLU A 66 7.34 -21.89 12.67
CA GLU A 66 8.36 -22.61 13.44
C GLU A 66 8.27 -22.30 14.95
N LEU A 67 7.79 -21.11 15.34
CA LEU A 67 7.55 -20.80 16.75
C LEU A 67 6.44 -21.69 17.33
N PHE A 68 5.35 -21.88 16.58
CA PHE A 68 4.29 -22.80 16.98
C PHE A 68 4.81 -24.24 17.09
N ARG A 69 5.62 -24.70 16.13
CA ARG A 69 6.22 -26.05 16.18
C ARG A 69 7.11 -26.25 17.41
N ILE A 70 7.98 -25.28 17.70
CA ILE A 70 8.87 -25.29 18.87
C ILE A 70 8.05 -25.36 20.16
N LEU A 71 7.04 -24.49 20.29
CA LEU A 71 6.16 -24.48 21.47
C LEU A 71 5.42 -25.81 21.62
N HIS A 72 4.88 -26.36 20.52
CA HIS A 72 4.18 -27.63 20.56
C HIS A 72 5.08 -28.78 21.03
N GLN A 73 6.27 -28.92 20.45
CA GLN A 73 7.23 -29.94 20.86
C GLN A 73 7.69 -29.75 22.30
N HIS A 74 7.90 -28.51 22.72
CA HIS A 74 8.21 -28.18 24.10
C HIS A 74 7.10 -28.60 25.05
N HIS A 75 5.84 -28.26 24.74
CA HIS A 75 4.67 -28.64 25.53
C HIS A 75 4.51 -30.15 25.64
N GLU A 76 4.76 -30.90 24.56
CA GLU A 76 4.77 -32.36 24.60
C GLU A 76 5.91 -32.90 25.47
N ALA A 77 7.11 -32.33 25.37
CA ALA A 77 8.28 -32.77 26.13
C ALA A 77 8.14 -32.54 27.65
N ILE A 78 7.52 -31.43 28.04
CA ILE A 78 7.29 -31.10 29.46
C ILE A 78 5.98 -31.67 30.00
N GLY A 79 5.11 -32.23 29.15
CA GLY A 79 3.82 -32.79 29.56
C GLY A 79 2.77 -31.75 29.95
N LEU A 80 2.63 -30.66 29.19
CA LEU A 80 1.54 -29.70 29.38
C LEU A 80 0.18 -30.40 29.16
N GLY A 81 -0.81 -30.06 29.99
CA GLY A 81 -2.14 -30.71 29.97
C GLY A 81 -2.82 -30.65 28.59
N ASP A 82 -3.40 -31.78 28.18
CA ASP A 82 -3.98 -31.94 26.84
C ASP A 82 -5.16 -31.00 26.55
N ASP A 83 -5.87 -30.52 27.59
CA ASP A 83 -7.02 -29.63 27.51
C ASP A 83 -6.66 -28.14 27.58
N VAL A 84 -5.39 -27.81 27.85
CA VAL A 84 -4.91 -26.42 27.93
C VAL A 84 -4.92 -25.80 26.53
N PHE A 85 -5.63 -24.68 26.39
CA PHE A 85 -5.54 -23.88 25.17
C PHE A 85 -4.24 -23.09 25.19
N TRP A 86 -3.49 -23.15 24.10
CA TRP A 86 -2.36 -22.25 23.91
C TRP A 86 -2.30 -21.70 22.49
N GLY A 87 -1.71 -20.51 22.36
CA GLY A 87 -1.54 -19.80 21.10
C GLY A 87 -0.52 -18.69 21.20
N LEU A 88 -0.25 -18.00 20.09
CA LEU A 88 0.72 -16.92 20.00
C LEU A 88 0.07 -15.74 19.31
N LEU A 89 0.08 -14.58 19.96
CA LEU A 89 -0.38 -13.33 19.37
C LEU A 89 0.81 -12.37 19.22
N SER A 90 0.92 -11.70 18.09
CA SER A 90 1.91 -10.62 17.91
C SER A 90 1.75 -9.53 18.98
N SER A 91 2.83 -8.86 19.36
CA SER A 91 2.78 -7.61 20.15
C SER A 91 1.94 -6.51 19.49
N LYS A 92 1.66 -6.66 18.19
CA LYS A 92 0.80 -5.79 17.40
C LYS A 92 -0.68 -6.20 17.39
N PHE A 93 -1.08 -7.25 18.11
CA PHE A 93 -2.45 -7.78 18.09
C PHE A 93 -3.51 -6.68 18.24
N GLU A 94 -3.42 -5.91 19.31
CA GLU A 94 -4.36 -4.83 19.63
C GLU A 94 -4.37 -3.66 18.63
N MET A 95 -3.33 -3.51 17.81
CA MET A 95 -3.34 -2.54 16.71
C MET A 95 -4.15 -3.02 15.51
N LYS A 96 -4.28 -4.35 15.34
CA LYS A 96 -4.95 -4.96 14.18
C LYS A 96 -6.34 -5.46 14.52
N SER A 97 -6.59 -5.78 15.79
CA SER A 97 -7.85 -6.31 16.28
C SER A 97 -8.83 -5.20 16.65
N VAL A 98 -10.10 -5.59 16.74
CA VAL A 98 -11.20 -4.80 17.33
C VAL A 98 -11.43 -5.18 18.79
N THR A 99 -10.52 -5.99 19.35
CA THR A 99 -10.64 -6.70 20.63
C THR A 99 -9.33 -6.58 21.39
N SER A 100 -9.39 -6.27 22.68
CA SER A 100 -8.20 -6.21 23.53
C SER A 100 -7.63 -7.61 23.81
N PHE A 101 -6.35 -7.69 24.19
CA PHE A 101 -5.70 -8.94 24.54
C PHE A 101 -6.42 -9.68 25.68
N PRO A 102 -6.84 -9.03 26.79
CA PRO A 102 -7.63 -9.70 27.82
C PRO A 102 -8.96 -10.25 27.30
N SER A 103 -9.64 -9.51 26.42
CA SER A 103 -10.92 -9.94 25.85
C SER A 103 -10.76 -11.19 24.98
N PHE A 104 -9.67 -11.28 24.19
CA PHE A 104 -9.34 -12.50 23.46
C PHE A 104 -9.18 -13.69 24.41
N VAL A 105 -8.45 -13.52 25.52
CA VAL A 105 -8.23 -14.60 26.51
C VAL A 105 -9.57 -15.04 27.11
N THR A 106 -10.43 -14.10 27.51
CA THR A 106 -11.75 -14.40 28.06
C THR A 106 -12.66 -15.14 27.06
N GLU A 107 -12.66 -14.75 25.79
CA GLU A 107 -13.44 -15.44 24.76
C GLU A 107 -12.91 -16.86 24.49
N ALA A 108 -11.58 -17.03 24.48
CA ALA A 108 -10.95 -18.33 24.34
C ALA A 108 -11.25 -19.24 25.54
N GLU A 109 -11.21 -18.70 26.76
CA GLU A 109 -11.57 -19.41 27.99
C GLU A 109 -13.02 -19.90 27.92
N LYS A 110 -13.93 -19.01 27.54
CA LYS A 110 -15.34 -19.36 27.38
C LYS A 110 -15.52 -20.45 26.32
N ALA A 111 -14.89 -20.32 25.16
CA ALA A 111 -14.96 -21.32 24.10
C ALA A 111 -14.47 -22.70 24.60
N ARG A 112 -13.38 -22.73 25.35
CA ARG A 112 -12.84 -23.95 25.97
C ARG A 112 -13.82 -24.55 26.98
N ALA A 113 -14.38 -23.73 27.87
CA ALA A 113 -15.35 -24.15 28.87
C ALA A 113 -16.63 -24.73 28.23
N ASP A 114 -17.03 -24.18 27.08
CA ASP A 114 -18.15 -24.68 26.26
C ASP A 114 -17.79 -25.95 25.46
N GLY A 115 -16.57 -26.48 25.63
CA GLY A 115 -16.09 -27.73 25.06
C GLY A 115 -15.54 -27.60 23.65
N ALA A 116 -15.09 -26.41 23.22
CA ALA A 116 -14.33 -26.26 21.99
C ALA A 116 -12.93 -26.88 22.13
N ASP A 117 -12.37 -27.31 21.00
CA ASP A 117 -10.98 -27.72 20.85
C ASP A 117 -10.06 -26.55 20.44
N ALA A 118 -10.63 -25.50 19.83
CA ALA A 118 -9.92 -24.29 19.45
C ALA A 118 -10.82 -23.05 19.40
N TYR A 119 -10.20 -21.90 19.60
CA TYR A 119 -10.77 -20.57 19.40
C TYR A 119 -9.94 -19.80 18.36
N LEU A 120 -10.59 -19.30 17.32
CA LEU A 120 -9.97 -18.59 16.21
C LEU A 120 -10.39 -17.12 16.18
N TYR A 121 -9.44 -16.24 15.86
CA TYR A 121 -9.70 -14.81 15.70
C TYR A 121 -9.13 -14.30 14.39
N ASN A 122 -9.97 -13.74 13.52
CA ASN A 122 -9.51 -13.05 12.32
C ASN A 122 -9.58 -11.53 12.52
N PRO A 123 -8.45 -10.82 12.63
CA PRO A 123 -8.47 -9.35 12.66
C PRO A 123 -8.84 -8.75 11.31
N LEU A 124 -8.65 -9.48 10.19
CA LEU A 124 -8.87 -8.98 8.84
C LEU A 124 -10.34 -9.10 8.40
N ILE A 125 -11.22 -8.47 9.18
CA ILE A 125 -12.69 -8.53 9.03
C ILE A 125 -13.17 -7.81 7.77
N GLY A 126 -12.44 -6.80 7.28
CA GLY A 126 -12.74 -6.10 6.03
C GLY A 126 -12.45 -7.00 4.83
N HIS A 127 -11.29 -7.66 4.81
CA HIS A 127 -10.96 -8.65 3.79
C HIS A 127 -11.95 -9.83 3.81
N ALA A 128 -12.35 -10.28 5.00
CA ALA A 128 -13.34 -11.34 5.15
C ALA A 128 -14.72 -10.93 4.60
N ALA A 129 -15.07 -9.65 4.63
CA ALA A 129 -16.30 -9.16 4.02
C ALA A 129 -16.24 -9.17 2.49
N ILE A 130 -15.09 -8.85 1.90
CA ILE A 130 -14.98 -8.60 0.46
C ILE A 130 -14.42 -9.74 -0.37
N TYR A 131 -13.66 -10.67 0.19
CA TYR A 131 -13.11 -11.80 -0.56
C TYR A 131 -13.92 -13.07 -0.29
N SER A 132 -14.07 -13.87 -1.33
CA SER A 132 -14.68 -15.20 -1.29
C SER A 132 -13.90 -16.08 -0.34
N ASN A 133 -12.59 -16.17 -0.55
CA ASN A 133 -11.67 -16.95 0.25
C ASN A 133 -10.27 -16.30 0.24
N VAL A 134 -9.40 -16.78 1.11
CA VAL A 134 -8.03 -16.23 1.29
C VAL A 134 -7.12 -16.42 0.08
N TRP A 135 -7.53 -17.28 -0.86
CA TRP A 135 -6.82 -17.58 -2.11
C TRP A 135 -7.24 -16.64 -3.23
N GLU A 136 -8.53 -16.31 -3.33
CA GLU A 136 -9.00 -15.22 -4.20
C GLU A 136 -8.31 -13.90 -3.80
N HIS A 137 -8.11 -13.65 -2.50
CA HIS A 137 -7.31 -12.52 -2.04
C HIS A 137 -5.86 -12.53 -2.56
N SER A 138 -5.18 -13.70 -2.58
CA SER A 138 -3.81 -13.74 -3.11
C SER A 138 -3.76 -13.50 -4.62
N LEU A 139 -4.72 -14.05 -5.38
CA LEU A 139 -4.81 -13.87 -6.83
C LEU A 139 -5.12 -12.43 -7.24
N LEU A 140 -5.96 -11.74 -6.48
CA LEU A 140 -6.40 -10.38 -6.79
C LEU A 140 -5.47 -9.26 -6.28
N GLY A 141 -4.33 -9.60 -5.68
CA GLY A 141 -3.31 -8.60 -5.33
C GLY A 141 -2.48 -8.89 -4.09
N GLY A 142 -2.81 -9.92 -3.30
CA GLY A 142 -2.05 -10.26 -2.09
C GLY A 142 -0.67 -10.88 -2.39
N HIS A 143 -0.62 -11.87 -3.29
CA HIS A 143 0.62 -12.57 -3.68
C HIS A 143 0.50 -13.13 -5.12
N PRO A 144 0.78 -12.33 -6.16
CA PRO A 144 0.79 -12.82 -7.53
C PRO A 144 1.75 -14.01 -7.72
N GLY A 145 1.30 -15.04 -8.42
CA GLY A 145 2.09 -16.26 -8.70
C GLY A 145 1.72 -17.50 -7.86
N MET A 146 0.70 -17.42 -6.99
CA MET A 146 0.24 -18.58 -6.19
C MET A 146 -0.61 -19.61 -6.96
N GLU A 147 -1.06 -19.32 -8.18
CA GLU A 147 -1.96 -20.19 -8.95
C GLU A 147 -1.45 -21.64 -9.10
N PRO A 148 -0.16 -21.90 -9.43
CA PRO A 148 0.34 -23.27 -9.51
C PRO A 148 0.28 -24.02 -8.16
N ILE A 149 0.44 -23.32 -7.04
CA ILE A 149 0.36 -23.89 -5.68
C ILE A 149 -1.09 -24.27 -5.35
N PHE A 150 -2.04 -23.39 -5.68
CA PHE A 150 -3.47 -23.66 -5.56
C PHE A 150 -3.82 -24.96 -6.31
N LEU A 151 -3.39 -25.06 -7.57
CA LEU A 151 -3.77 -26.18 -8.43
C LEU A 151 -3.20 -27.49 -7.91
N HIS A 152 -2.01 -27.44 -7.28
CA HIS A 152 -1.42 -28.59 -6.60
C HIS A 152 -2.21 -29.00 -5.37
N ILE A 153 -2.55 -28.06 -4.48
CA ILE A 153 -3.31 -28.35 -3.26
C ILE A 153 -4.70 -28.92 -3.60
N GLN A 154 -5.34 -28.47 -4.68
CA GLN A 154 -6.57 -29.08 -5.17
C GLN A 154 -6.40 -30.54 -5.59
N LYS A 155 -5.30 -30.88 -6.27
CA LYS A 155 -4.98 -32.27 -6.65
C LYS A 155 -4.75 -33.17 -5.43
N LEU A 156 -4.32 -32.59 -4.31
CA LEU A 156 -4.22 -33.29 -3.02
C LEU A 156 -5.58 -33.53 -2.33
N GLY A 157 -6.69 -33.11 -2.94
CA GLY A 157 -8.04 -33.32 -2.40
C GLY A 157 -8.56 -32.17 -1.53
N HIS A 158 -7.92 -30.99 -1.60
CA HIS A 158 -8.34 -29.81 -0.85
C HIS A 158 -8.88 -28.73 -1.81
N PRO A 159 -10.18 -28.71 -2.13
CA PRO A 159 -10.75 -27.76 -3.09
C PRO A 159 -10.76 -26.32 -2.54
N ILE A 160 -10.36 -25.36 -3.37
CA ILE A 160 -10.08 -23.96 -2.97
C ILE A 160 -11.12 -22.94 -3.52
N ALA A 161 -12.14 -23.38 -4.25
CA ALA A 161 -13.02 -22.46 -4.99
C ALA A 161 -14.21 -21.87 -4.20
N LEU A 162 -14.55 -22.44 -3.04
CA LEU A 162 -15.77 -22.05 -2.32
C LEU A 162 -15.56 -20.80 -1.46
N PRO A 163 -16.61 -19.98 -1.22
CA PRO A 163 -16.53 -18.94 -0.22
C PRO A 163 -16.27 -19.54 1.16
N GLN A 164 -15.39 -18.89 1.92
CA GLN A 164 -15.03 -19.28 3.27
C GLN A 164 -15.87 -18.48 4.28
N ASP A 165 -16.34 -19.20 5.30
CA ASP A 165 -17.06 -18.61 6.43
C ASP A 165 -16.07 -17.98 7.43
N LYS A 166 -16.60 -17.36 8.48
CA LYS A 166 -15.84 -16.78 9.58
C LYS A 166 -14.87 -17.72 10.30
N ARG A 167 -15.01 -19.05 10.16
CA ARG A 167 -14.10 -20.04 10.76
C ARG A 167 -12.95 -20.37 9.81
N ALA A 168 -13.17 -20.28 8.50
CA ALA A 168 -12.20 -20.70 7.48
C ALA A 168 -11.43 -19.54 6.84
N PHE A 169 -11.96 -18.31 6.85
CA PHE A 169 -11.28 -17.17 6.25
C PHE A 169 -10.21 -16.60 7.21
N MET A 170 -8.97 -17.08 7.10
CA MET A 170 -7.87 -16.79 8.04
C MET A 170 -6.55 -16.51 7.30
N PHE A 171 -5.83 -15.47 7.71
CA PHE A 171 -4.53 -15.07 7.13
C PHE A 171 -3.35 -15.10 8.09
N CYS A 172 -3.63 -15.26 9.38
CA CYS A 172 -2.65 -15.01 10.44
C CYS A 172 -2.93 -15.90 11.62
N ASN A 173 -1.92 -16.10 12.46
CA ASN A 173 -1.97 -17.12 13.48
C ASN A 173 -2.57 -16.62 14.81
N TYR A 174 -3.63 -15.82 14.76
CA TYR A 174 -4.34 -15.37 15.96
C TYR A 174 -5.37 -16.40 16.39
N PHE A 175 -4.87 -17.55 16.86
CA PHE A 175 -5.71 -18.63 17.35
C PHE A 175 -5.02 -19.36 18.49
N CYS A 176 -5.84 -20.01 19.32
CA CYS A 176 -5.37 -20.93 20.34
C CYS A 176 -6.20 -22.21 20.32
N GLY A 177 -5.59 -23.31 20.71
CA GLY A 177 -6.27 -24.59 20.78
C GLY A 177 -5.58 -25.56 21.71
N ASN A 178 -6.26 -26.66 21.95
CA ASN A 178 -5.74 -27.76 22.75
C ASN A 178 -4.73 -28.61 21.96
N ARG A 179 -4.14 -29.62 22.61
CA ARG A 179 -3.15 -30.48 21.96
C ARG A 179 -3.69 -31.15 20.69
N LYS A 180 -4.92 -31.65 20.74
CA LYS A 180 -5.58 -32.35 19.62
C LYS A 180 -5.67 -31.46 18.38
N PHE A 181 -6.06 -30.20 18.55
CA PHE A 181 -6.09 -29.21 17.47
C PHE A 181 -4.68 -28.96 16.90
N TRP A 182 -3.69 -28.68 17.76
CA TRP A 182 -2.33 -28.40 17.31
C TRP A 182 -1.68 -29.57 16.58
N SER A 183 -1.73 -30.78 17.14
CA SER A 183 -1.17 -31.97 16.50
C SER A 183 -1.81 -32.24 15.14
N GLY A 184 -3.13 -32.03 15.03
CA GLY A 184 -3.84 -32.16 13.76
C GLY A 184 -3.44 -31.07 12.75
N TYR A 185 -3.30 -29.82 13.19
CA TYR A 185 -2.90 -28.69 12.35
C TYR A 185 -1.49 -28.89 11.78
N PHE A 186 -0.52 -29.25 12.63
CA PHE A 186 0.84 -29.55 12.14
C PHE A 186 0.82 -30.73 11.19
N ALA A 187 0.21 -31.86 11.55
CA ALA A 187 0.15 -33.01 10.65
C ALA A 187 -0.46 -32.66 9.29
N PHE A 188 -1.45 -31.76 9.25
CA PHE A 188 -2.02 -31.24 8.01
C PHE A 188 -1.05 -30.38 7.20
N CYS A 189 -0.48 -29.34 7.84
CA CYS A 189 0.47 -28.45 7.19
C CYS A 189 1.68 -29.19 6.64
N GLU A 190 2.28 -30.08 7.44
CA GLU A 190 3.48 -30.84 7.06
C GLU A 190 3.24 -31.68 5.80
N ARG A 191 2.10 -32.36 5.68
CA ARG A 191 1.77 -33.14 4.47
C ARG A 191 1.74 -32.27 3.21
N ILE A 192 1.11 -31.10 3.28
CA ILE A 192 1.00 -30.19 2.14
C ILE A 192 2.35 -29.58 1.80
N LEU A 193 3.07 -29.10 2.81
CA LEU A 193 4.36 -28.45 2.63
C LEU A 193 5.42 -29.47 2.13
N GLU A 194 5.42 -30.71 2.62
CA GLU A 194 6.27 -31.80 2.11
C GLU A 194 5.96 -32.09 0.64
N SER A 195 4.68 -32.12 0.28
CA SER A 195 4.26 -32.30 -1.11
C SER A 195 4.78 -31.15 -2.01
N LEU A 196 4.68 -29.89 -1.57
CA LEU A 196 5.20 -28.75 -2.31
C LEU A 196 6.74 -28.73 -2.37
N GLU A 197 7.43 -29.21 -1.34
CA GLU A 197 8.89 -29.41 -1.39
C GLU A 197 9.31 -30.52 -2.36
N ASN A 198 8.51 -31.60 -2.47
CA ASN A 198 8.71 -32.62 -3.49
C ASN A 198 8.53 -32.03 -4.89
N GLU A 199 7.48 -31.23 -5.12
CA GLU A 199 7.25 -30.52 -6.37
C GLU A 199 8.42 -29.57 -6.71
N ALA A 200 8.98 -28.88 -5.71
CA ALA A 200 10.15 -28.02 -5.88
C ALA A 200 11.39 -28.81 -6.31
N ARG A 201 11.62 -29.98 -5.70
CA ARG A 201 12.70 -30.90 -6.11
C ARG A 201 12.52 -31.45 -7.52
N LEU A 202 11.27 -31.65 -7.94
CA LEU A 202 10.92 -32.10 -9.29
C LEU A 202 10.92 -30.96 -10.33
N GLY A 203 11.07 -29.71 -9.91
CA GLY A 203 11.09 -28.54 -10.81
C GLY A 203 9.75 -28.25 -11.46
N THR A 204 8.62 -28.63 -10.84
CA THR A 204 7.28 -28.37 -11.40
C THR A 204 6.89 -26.91 -11.23
N ALA A 205 5.82 -26.47 -11.91
CA ALA A 205 5.31 -25.11 -11.76
C ALA A 205 4.88 -24.78 -10.32
N ALA A 206 4.27 -25.74 -9.61
CA ALA A 206 3.90 -25.59 -8.21
C ALA A 206 5.13 -25.48 -7.31
N GLY A 207 6.14 -26.31 -7.58
CA GLY A 207 7.42 -26.29 -6.88
C GLY A 207 8.19 -24.98 -7.07
N ALA A 208 8.29 -24.50 -8.31
CA ALA A 208 8.93 -23.24 -8.65
C ALA A 208 8.22 -22.04 -7.99
N ALA A 209 6.87 -22.03 -8.01
CA ALA A 209 6.09 -21.00 -7.33
C ALA A 209 6.29 -21.03 -5.81
N TYR A 210 6.34 -22.23 -5.21
CA TYR A 210 6.54 -22.40 -3.76
C TYR A 210 7.96 -22.01 -3.30
N ALA A 211 8.98 -22.34 -4.09
CA ALA A 211 10.38 -21.99 -3.80
C ALA A 211 10.73 -20.52 -4.16
N GLY A 212 9.89 -19.88 -4.97
CA GLY A 212 10.10 -18.52 -5.47
C GLY A 212 9.77 -17.40 -4.48
N ALA A 213 9.94 -16.17 -4.95
CA ALA A 213 9.61 -14.95 -4.20
C ALA A 213 8.10 -14.79 -4.01
N ALA A 214 7.69 -14.27 -2.85
CA ALA A 214 6.29 -13.99 -2.53
C ALA A 214 5.77 -12.67 -3.11
N ASN A 215 6.63 -11.88 -3.76
CA ASN A 215 6.33 -10.54 -4.25
C ASN A 215 5.67 -9.65 -3.17
N TYR A 216 6.12 -9.81 -1.92
CA TYR A 216 5.51 -9.15 -0.77
C TYR A 216 6.00 -7.70 -0.66
N SER A 217 5.06 -6.75 -0.69
CA SER A 217 5.35 -5.31 -0.79
C SER A 217 6.20 -4.75 0.36
N ARG A 218 6.14 -5.36 1.54
CA ARG A 218 6.88 -4.91 2.74
C ARG A 218 8.24 -5.60 2.93
N ASP A 219 8.49 -6.70 2.23
CA ASP A 219 9.76 -7.43 2.29
C ASP A 219 9.99 -8.18 0.97
N ALA A 220 10.86 -7.59 0.13
CA ALA A 220 11.19 -8.11 -1.19
C ALA A 220 11.96 -9.45 -1.13
N ASN A 221 12.50 -9.83 0.02
CA ASN A 221 13.21 -11.09 0.21
C ASN A 221 12.31 -12.21 0.75
N ALA A 222 11.02 -11.91 1.00
CA ALA A 222 10.09 -12.91 1.50
C ALA A 222 9.83 -13.99 0.43
N ASN A 223 10.01 -15.24 0.81
CA ASN A 223 9.68 -16.40 -0.02
C ASN A 223 8.21 -16.78 0.11
N MET A 224 7.69 -17.59 -0.81
CA MET A 224 6.25 -17.90 -0.87
C MET A 224 5.75 -18.74 0.32
N ARG A 225 6.62 -19.55 0.94
CA ARG A 225 6.27 -20.54 1.98
C ARG A 225 5.43 -19.98 3.15
N PRO A 226 5.82 -18.90 3.85
CA PRO A 226 5.02 -18.37 4.95
C PRO A 226 3.59 -17.99 4.55
N PHE A 227 3.41 -17.43 3.36
CA PHE A 227 2.10 -17.00 2.86
C PHE A 227 1.22 -18.17 2.40
N VAL A 228 1.82 -19.30 2.04
CA VAL A 228 1.10 -20.57 1.87
C VAL A 228 0.62 -21.06 3.23
N ILE A 229 1.51 -21.14 4.22
CA ILE A 229 1.20 -21.63 5.57
C ILE A 229 0.06 -20.83 6.21
N GLU A 230 0.14 -19.51 6.15
CA GLU A 230 -0.89 -18.57 6.64
C GLU A 230 -2.30 -18.88 6.10
N ARG A 231 -2.41 -19.51 4.93
CA ARG A 231 -3.68 -19.87 4.26
C ARG A 231 -4.11 -21.33 4.48
N LEU A 232 -3.22 -22.18 5.01
CA LEU A 232 -3.54 -23.59 5.27
C LEU A 232 -4.48 -23.78 6.46
N LEU A 233 -4.47 -22.87 7.43
CA LEU A 233 -5.35 -22.94 8.61
C LEU A 233 -6.82 -23.07 8.21
N GLY A 234 -7.28 -22.26 7.27
CA GLY A 234 -8.68 -22.29 6.81
C GLY A 234 -9.09 -23.64 6.21
N LEU A 235 -8.18 -24.27 5.46
CA LEU A 235 -8.40 -25.60 4.88
C LEU A 235 -8.42 -26.69 5.96
N TYR A 236 -7.47 -26.62 6.91
CA TYR A 236 -7.43 -27.54 8.04
C TYR A 236 -8.71 -27.46 8.87
N VAL A 237 -9.16 -26.25 9.24
CA VAL A 237 -10.34 -26.02 10.08
C VAL A 237 -11.59 -26.65 9.48
N GLN A 238 -11.79 -26.53 8.17
CA GLN A 238 -12.92 -27.15 7.49
C GLN A 238 -12.86 -28.68 7.58
N GLN A 239 -11.69 -29.29 7.33
CA GLN A 239 -11.51 -30.74 7.43
C GLN A 239 -11.62 -31.26 8.87
N ALA A 240 -11.05 -30.53 9.82
CA ALA A 240 -11.04 -30.88 11.23
C ALA A 240 -12.46 -30.82 11.81
N ALA A 241 -13.22 -29.77 11.50
CA ALA A 241 -14.62 -29.65 11.91
C ALA A 241 -15.48 -30.79 11.32
N ALA A 242 -15.28 -31.14 10.04
CA ALA A 242 -15.95 -32.29 9.43
C ALA A 242 -15.58 -33.63 10.09
N SER A 243 -14.36 -33.73 10.63
CA SER A 243 -13.87 -34.88 11.41
C SER A 243 -14.24 -34.82 12.90
N GLY A 244 -15.10 -33.90 13.32
CA GLY A 244 -15.64 -33.82 14.69
C GLY A 244 -14.85 -32.93 15.66
N LEU A 245 -13.91 -32.11 15.18
CA LEU A 245 -13.25 -31.10 16.01
C LEU A 245 -14.19 -29.91 16.25
N LYS A 246 -14.34 -29.48 17.51
CA LYS A 246 -15.22 -28.36 17.87
C LYS A 246 -14.45 -27.05 17.79
N ILE A 247 -14.79 -26.18 16.85
CA ILE A 247 -14.05 -24.95 16.60
C ILE A 247 -14.99 -23.75 16.71
N THR A 248 -14.63 -22.82 17.61
CA THR A 248 -15.31 -21.54 17.80
C THR A 248 -14.47 -20.44 17.17
N ALA A 249 -15.12 -19.40 16.64
CA ALA A 249 -14.43 -18.25 16.08
C ALA A 249 -15.11 -16.94 16.49
N PHE A 250 -14.33 -15.88 16.59
CA PHE A 250 -14.81 -14.51 16.77
C PHE A 250 -15.86 -14.16 15.70
N VAL A 251 -16.95 -13.50 16.13
CA VAL A 251 -18.01 -13.02 15.24
C VAL A 251 -18.02 -11.50 15.30
N PRO A 252 -17.51 -10.80 14.27
CA PRO A 252 -17.51 -9.34 14.27
C PRO A 252 -18.94 -8.81 14.23
N THR A 253 -19.21 -7.83 15.08
CA THR A 253 -20.47 -7.08 15.13
C THR A 253 -20.40 -5.86 14.21
N VAL A 254 -21.56 -5.25 13.93
CA VAL A 254 -21.59 -3.97 13.19
C VAL A 254 -20.73 -2.90 13.84
N ALA A 255 -20.72 -2.82 15.18
CA ALA A 255 -19.91 -1.85 15.92
C ALA A 255 -18.41 -2.06 15.70
N ASP A 256 -17.96 -3.30 15.55
CA ASP A 256 -16.56 -3.63 15.30
C ASP A 256 -16.13 -3.15 13.91
N PHE A 257 -17.00 -3.32 12.90
CA PHE A 257 -16.76 -2.77 11.56
C PHE A 257 -16.81 -1.24 11.55
N GLU A 258 -17.76 -0.62 12.26
CA GLU A 258 -17.85 0.84 12.37
C GLU A 258 -16.61 1.44 13.06
N TRP A 259 -16.12 0.77 14.10
CA TRP A 259 -14.89 1.16 14.78
C TRP A 259 -13.69 1.09 13.85
N LYS A 260 -13.55 0.00 13.09
CA LYS A 260 -12.37 -0.24 12.26
C LYS A 260 -12.34 0.55 10.96
N PHE A 261 -13.50 0.80 10.35
CA PHE A 261 -13.59 1.39 9.00
C PHE A 261 -14.42 2.69 8.95
N GLY A 262 -14.89 3.19 10.09
CA GLY A 262 -15.83 4.30 10.18
C GLY A 262 -17.27 3.87 9.86
N VAL A 263 -18.24 4.70 10.25
CA VAL A 263 -19.68 4.33 10.25
C VAL A 263 -20.19 3.87 8.88
N ARG A 264 -19.94 4.64 7.81
CA ARG A 264 -20.52 4.36 6.49
C ARG A 264 -19.91 3.11 5.84
N LEU A 265 -18.59 3.05 5.77
CA LEU A 265 -17.87 1.92 5.18
C LEU A 265 -18.00 0.67 6.06
N GLY A 266 -17.92 0.82 7.37
CA GLY A 266 -18.11 -0.27 8.34
C GLY A 266 -19.47 -0.95 8.21
N ARG A 267 -20.58 -0.19 8.17
CA ARG A 267 -21.91 -0.77 7.93
C ARG A 267 -22.00 -1.54 6.62
N MET A 268 -21.47 -0.97 5.54
CA MET A 268 -21.47 -1.63 4.23
C MET A 268 -20.68 -2.94 4.27
N LEU A 269 -19.47 -2.94 4.84
CA LEU A 269 -18.65 -4.13 4.98
C LEU A 269 -19.31 -5.19 5.88
N HIS A 270 -19.92 -4.78 6.99
CA HIS A 270 -20.69 -5.69 7.83
C HIS A 270 -21.88 -6.30 7.08
N SER A 271 -22.61 -5.53 6.27
CA SER A 271 -23.70 -6.05 5.43
C SER A 271 -23.20 -7.09 4.41
N LEU A 272 -22.04 -6.86 3.78
CA LEU A 272 -21.43 -7.84 2.88
C LEU A 272 -21.01 -9.11 3.63
N PHE A 273 -20.34 -8.95 4.78
CA PHE A 273 -19.95 -10.07 5.62
C PHE A 273 -21.18 -10.91 6.03
N ALA A 274 -22.24 -10.26 6.51
CA ALA A 274 -23.48 -10.92 6.92
C ALA A 274 -24.17 -11.64 5.75
N ALA A 275 -24.21 -11.04 4.56
CA ALA A 275 -24.78 -11.67 3.37
C ALA A 275 -24.00 -12.93 2.97
N LYS A 276 -22.66 -12.89 3.01
CA LYS A 276 -21.82 -14.06 2.73
C LYS A 276 -22.03 -15.17 3.77
N GLU A 277 -22.06 -14.83 5.05
CA GLU A 277 -22.30 -15.80 6.13
C GLU A 277 -23.69 -16.45 6.00
N ALA A 278 -24.72 -15.66 5.67
CA ALA A 278 -26.07 -16.14 5.47
C ALA A 278 -26.18 -17.07 4.24
N PHE A 279 -25.47 -16.74 3.14
CA PHE A 279 -25.35 -17.66 2.00
C PHE A 279 -24.70 -18.98 2.40
N LEU A 280 -23.61 -18.95 3.18
CA LEU A 280 -22.89 -20.17 3.56
C LEU A 280 -23.71 -21.10 4.47
N GLN A 281 -24.66 -20.53 5.22
CA GLN A 281 -25.60 -21.27 6.05
C GLN A 281 -26.81 -21.81 5.26
N SER A 282 -27.43 -20.98 4.43
CA SER A 282 -28.70 -21.30 3.75
C SER A 282 -28.54 -21.91 2.36
N ARG A 283 -27.40 -21.63 1.69
CA ARG A 283 -27.13 -21.89 0.27
C ARG A 283 -28.10 -21.20 -0.70
N ASP A 284 -28.78 -20.14 -0.26
CA ASP A 284 -29.63 -19.31 -1.11
C ASP A 284 -28.79 -18.47 -2.09
N GLN A 285 -28.98 -18.73 -3.39
CA GLN A 285 -28.22 -18.07 -4.45
C GLN A 285 -28.48 -16.56 -4.52
N ALA A 286 -29.64 -16.06 -4.08
CA ALA A 286 -29.92 -14.63 -4.07
C ALA A 286 -28.95 -13.87 -3.14
N LEU A 287 -28.59 -14.48 -2.00
CA LEU A 287 -27.61 -13.92 -1.06
C LEU A 287 -26.20 -13.92 -1.65
N LEU A 288 -25.83 -14.97 -2.41
CA LEU A 288 -24.55 -15.02 -3.11
C LEU A 288 -24.46 -13.92 -4.17
N THR A 289 -25.50 -13.77 -5.00
CA THR A 289 -25.55 -12.72 -6.03
C THR A 289 -25.49 -11.33 -5.41
N SER A 290 -26.30 -11.07 -4.36
CA SER A 290 -26.29 -9.78 -3.66
C SER A 290 -24.92 -9.45 -3.07
N TRP A 291 -24.26 -10.42 -2.42
CA TRP A 291 -22.90 -10.24 -1.93
C TRP A 291 -21.91 -10.01 -3.08
N GLN A 292 -22.00 -10.77 -4.17
CA GLN A 292 -21.12 -10.66 -5.35
C GLN A 292 -21.22 -9.31 -6.06
N GLU A 293 -22.42 -8.74 -6.15
CA GLU A 293 -22.66 -7.42 -6.73
C GLU A 293 -22.18 -6.32 -5.79
N GLY A 294 -22.54 -6.40 -4.50
CA GLY A 294 -22.19 -5.39 -3.50
C GLY A 294 -20.68 -5.26 -3.25
N ARG A 295 -19.91 -6.35 -3.42
CA ARG A 295 -18.44 -6.35 -3.28
C ARG A 295 -17.70 -5.78 -4.50
N GLN A 296 -18.33 -5.66 -5.68
CA GLN A 296 -17.63 -5.27 -6.92
C GLN A 296 -16.87 -3.94 -6.83
N PRO A 297 -17.43 -2.85 -6.28
CA PRO A 297 -16.71 -1.57 -6.21
C PRO A 297 -15.45 -1.66 -5.35
N LEU A 298 -15.49 -2.47 -4.29
CA LEU A 298 -14.41 -2.62 -3.32
C LEU A 298 -13.27 -3.49 -3.87
N ILE A 299 -13.57 -4.54 -4.62
CA ILE A 299 -12.53 -5.40 -5.24
C ILE A 299 -11.78 -4.67 -6.33
N LYS A 300 -12.42 -3.71 -7.00
CA LYS A 300 -11.76 -2.83 -7.97
C LYS A 300 -10.85 -1.79 -7.29
N GLN A 301 -11.01 -1.55 -5.98
CA GLN A 301 -10.23 -0.59 -5.19
C GLN A 301 -9.83 -1.16 -3.81
N PRO A 302 -9.07 -2.27 -3.76
CA PRO A 302 -8.87 -3.01 -2.52
C PRO A 302 -8.01 -2.25 -1.48
N HIS A 303 -7.24 -1.26 -1.91
CA HIS A 303 -6.41 -0.40 -1.06
C HIS A 303 -7.21 0.36 0.02
N LEU A 304 -8.49 0.64 -0.21
CA LEU A 304 -9.38 1.29 0.78
C LEU A 304 -9.59 0.45 2.04
N ILE A 305 -9.42 -0.87 1.94
CA ILE A 305 -9.60 -1.81 3.05
C ILE A 305 -8.24 -2.21 3.61
N TRP A 306 -7.22 -2.39 2.75
CA TRP A 306 -5.91 -2.88 3.15
C TRP A 306 -5.25 -2.04 4.26
N GLY A 307 -5.29 -0.71 4.13
CA GLY A 307 -4.65 0.19 5.09
C GLY A 307 -5.35 0.25 6.46
N ALA A 308 -6.66 0.01 6.51
CA ALA A 308 -7.42 -0.02 7.75
C ALA A 308 -7.42 -1.40 8.41
N ASP A 309 -7.41 -2.47 7.61
CA ASP A 309 -7.51 -3.83 8.11
C ASP A 309 -6.17 -4.38 8.62
N ASP A 310 -5.05 -4.02 7.97
CA ASP A 310 -3.68 -4.31 8.41
C ASP A 310 -2.82 -3.02 8.48
N PRO A 311 -3.04 -2.20 9.52
CA PRO A 311 -2.49 -0.85 9.60
C PRO A 311 -0.95 -0.80 9.65
N PRO A 312 -0.31 0.24 9.10
CA PRO A 312 1.12 0.44 9.19
C PRO A 312 1.60 0.59 10.64
N ALA A 313 2.87 0.24 10.89
CA ALA A 313 3.44 0.24 12.24
C ALA A 313 3.53 1.64 12.90
N TRP A 314 3.44 2.71 12.11
CA TRP A 314 3.43 4.09 12.59
C TRP A 314 2.03 4.57 13.01
N MET A 315 0.98 3.82 12.67
CA MET A 315 -0.38 4.16 13.07
C MET A 315 -0.48 4.05 14.61
N PRO A 316 -0.95 5.11 15.31
CA PRO A 316 -1.04 5.09 16.77
C PRO A 316 -1.88 3.89 17.22
N ARG A 317 -1.47 3.22 18.32
CA ARG A 317 -2.34 2.22 18.95
C ARG A 317 -3.65 2.93 19.30
N GLY A 318 -4.76 2.51 18.73
CA GLY A 318 -6.06 2.95 19.22
C GLY A 318 -6.09 2.63 20.71
N HIS A 319 -6.23 3.64 21.56
CA HIS A 319 -6.54 3.35 22.95
C HIS A 319 -7.94 2.75 22.94
N PHE A 320 -8.09 1.52 23.45
CA PHE A 320 -9.40 1.02 23.89
C PHE A 320 -9.83 1.85 25.10
N THR A 321 -10.21 3.11 24.87
CA THR A 321 -10.72 4.00 25.90
C THR A 321 -12.13 3.56 26.27
N GLY A 322 -12.27 2.97 27.45
CA GLY A 322 -13.56 2.74 28.10
C GLY A 322 -14.30 1.51 27.59
N GLY A 323 -14.75 0.69 28.53
CA GLY A 323 -15.67 -0.42 28.24
C GLY A 323 -16.88 0.07 27.44
N ARG A 324 -17.47 -0.85 26.68
CA ARG A 324 -18.77 -0.67 26.04
C ARG A 324 -19.83 -0.33 27.10
N GLU A 325 -19.99 0.94 27.50
CA GLU A 325 -21.15 1.44 28.25
C GLU A 325 -21.42 2.93 27.99
N MET A 326 -22.71 3.19 27.74
CA MET A 326 -23.51 4.38 27.41
C MET A 326 -23.07 5.82 27.82
N MET A 327 -23.60 6.78 27.04
CA MET A 327 -23.71 8.23 27.30
C MET A 327 -24.04 8.62 28.76
N ARG A 328 -23.35 9.65 29.31
CA ARG A 328 -23.94 10.84 30.00
C ARG A 328 -22.87 11.84 30.51
N ALA A 329 -22.96 13.07 29.96
CA ALA A 329 -22.77 14.44 30.50
C ALA A 329 -21.72 14.82 31.59
N ASP A 330 -21.01 15.92 31.23
CA ASP A 330 -20.56 17.10 31.98
C ASP A 330 -19.30 17.13 32.90
N ALA A 331 -18.54 18.22 32.70
CA ALA A 331 -17.16 18.57 33.11
C ALA A 331 -17.08 19.28 34.50
N PRO A 332 -15.99 19.99 34.95
CA PRO A 332 -14.57 20.10 34.50
C PRO A 332 -13.45 20.18 35.61
N GLN A 333 -12.18 19.90 35.21
CA GLN A 333 -10.86 20.54 35.59
C GLN A 333 -10.30 20.43 37.05
N PRO A 334 -9.02 20.80 37.39
CA PRO A 334 -7.79 21.14 36.61
C PRO A 334 -6.40 20.61 37.16
N SER A 335 -5.33 20.99 36.44
CA SER A 335 -3.91 21.24 36.85
C SER A 335 -2.93 20.05 36.89
N GLY A 336 -1.65 20.15 36.51
CA GLY A 336 -0.81 21.25 36.02
C GLY A 336 0.67 20.81 35.86
N ALA A 337 1.49 21.71 35.29
CA ALA A 337 2.97 21.74 35.23
C ALA A 337 3.70 20.72 34.33
N ALA A 338 4.88 20.96 33.76
CA ALA A 338 5.62 22.14 33.30
C ALA A 338 6.77 21.60 32.41
N ALA A 339 7.17 22.34 31.37
CA ALA A 339 8.22 21.96 30.43
C ALA A 339 9.65 22.19 30.97
N ALA A 340 10.58 21.31 30.63
CA ALA A 340 12.02 21.50 30.83
C ALA A 340 12.80 21.21 29.54
N LYS A 341 13.73 22.12 29.22
CA LYS A 341 14.62 22.17 28.05
C LYS A 341 15.83 21.21 28.21
N GLN A 342 16.28 20.61 27.12
CA GLN A 342 17.64 20.06 26.91
C GLN A 342 18.03 20.35 25.44
N GLN A 343 18.86 21.36 25.16
CA GLN A 343 20.32 21.35 25.02
C GLN A 343 20.85 20.47 23.87
N GLU A 344 21.20 21.16 22.78
CA GLU A 344 21.97 20.67 21.63
C GLU A 344 23.44 20.41 22.03
N VAL A 345 23.99 19.31 21.55
CA VAL A 345 25.43 19.03 21.59
C VAL A 345 25.87 18.59 20.19
N HIS A 346 26.66 19.44 19.55
CA HIS A 346 27.45 19.11 18.36
C HIS A 346 28.62 18.20 18.76
N ALA A 347 28.87 17.14 17.97
CA ALA A 347 30.14 16.43 17.95
C ALA A 347 30.51 16.07 16.50
N GLU A 348 31.60 16.66 16.03
CA GLU A 348 32.25 16.40 14.75
C GLU A 348 32.82 14.98 14.70
N MET A 349 32.68 14.30 13.55
CA MET A 349 33.34 13.02 13.26
C MET A 349 34.54 13.22 12.32
N PRO A 350 35.71 12.63 12.59
CA PRO A 350 36.91 12.75 11.75
C PRO A 350 36.86 11.87 10.49
N ALA A 351 37.54 12.35 9.45
CA ALA A 351 37.60 11.77 8.10
C ALA A 351 38.35 10.42 8.04
N ALA A 352 37.80 9.48 7.26
CA ALA A 352 38.42 8.20 6.92
C ALA A 352 39.08 8.24 5.51
N PRO A 353 40.22 7.54 5.29
CA PRO A 353 41.03 7.68 4.08
C PRO A 353 40.50 6.91 2.86
N ALA A 354 40.83 7.43 1.68
CA ALA A 354 40.33 7.01 0.38
C ALA A 354 40.82 5.62 -0.09
N ALA A 355 39.88 4.81 -0.57
CA ALA A 355 40.12 3.56 -1.28
C ALA A 355 40.49 3.80 -2.76
N PRO A 356 41.25 2.91 -3.41
CA PRO A 356 41.85 3.16 -4.71
C PRO A 356 40.80 3.22 -5.84
N LYS A 357 40.99 4.20 -6.73
CA LYS A 357 40.15 4.46 -7.91
C LYS A 357 40.17 3.26 -8.87
N ILE A 358 39.05 2.55 -8.93
CA ILE A 358 38.69 1.74 -10.10
C ILE A 358 38.03 2.71 -11.08
N GLU A 359 38.66 2.97 -12.22
CA GLU A 359 38.03 3.74 -13.30
C GLU A 359 36.79 2.98 -13.80
N PRO A 360 35.57 3.54 -13.69
CA PRO A 360 34.42 2.94 -14.33
C PRO A 360 34.50 3.25 -15.82
N LEU A 361 34.38 2.21 -16.66
CA LEU A 361 33.97 2.34 -18.05
C LEU A 361 32.60 3.04 -18.13
N ARG A 362 32.58 4.38 -18.05
CA ARG A 362 31.40 5.22 -18.29
C ARG A 362 31.16 5.34 -19.80
N ASN A 363 30.58 4.31 -20.41
CA ASN A 363 29.67 4.57 -21.53
C ASN A 363 28.40 5.13 -20.92
N ALA A 364 28.33 6.46 -20.82
CA ALA A 364 27.26 7.15 -20.10
C ALA A 364 25.90 6.81 -20.73
N ILE A 365 25.01 6.24 -19.93
CA ILE A 365 23.60 6.04 -20.27
C ILE A 365 22.98 7.44 -20.36
N ARG A 366 22.84 7.98 -21.58
CA ARG A 366 22.39 9.37 -21.83
C ARG A 366 21.10 9.41 -22.64
N PRO A 367 20.15 10.28 -22.30
CA PRO A 367 18.98 10.51 -23.16
C PRO A 367 19.42 11.17 -24.47
N PHE A 368 18.71 10.89 -25.57
CA PHE A 368 18.84 11.59 -26.85
C PHE A 368 20.27 11.82 -27.40
N ALA A 369 21.16 10.83 -27.24
CA ALA A 369 22.54 10.90 -27.72
C ALA A 369 22.62 11.12 -29.25
N GLY A 370 23.28 12.20 -29.68
CA GLY A 370 23.34 12.61 -31.09
C GLY A 370 22.40 13.77 -31.44
N GLY A 371 21.61 14.25 -30.47
CA GLY A 371 20.84 15.49 -30.54
C GLY A 371 19.62 15.44 -31.47
N TRP A 372 19.00 16.60 -31.67
CA TRP A 372 17.69 16.71 -32.34
C TRP A 372 17.59 16.00 -33.68
N GLN A 373 18.58 16.14 -34.57
CA GLN A 373 18.49 15.53 -35.90
C GLN A 373 18.47 13.99 -35.88
N ALA A 374 19.11 13.37 -34.87
CA ALA A 374 19.09 11.91 -34.70
C ALA A 374 17.75 11.41 -34.13
N HIS A 375 17.05 12.25 -33.37
CA HIS A 375 15.91 11.83 -32.55
C HIS A 375 14.55 12.36 -33.01
N LYS A 376 14.50 13.39 -33.86
CA LYS A 376 13.27 14.08 -34.27
C LYS A 376 12.14 13.18 -34.77
N ASP A 377 12.45 12.05 -35.41
CA ASP A 377 11.46 11.07 -35.90
C ASP A 377 11.69 9.64 -35.36
N ARG A 378 12.59 9.50 -34.37
CA ARG A 378 13.06 8.21 -33.87
C ARG A 378 12.15 7.61 -32.81
N HIS A 379 11.37 8.45 -32.13
CA HIS A 379 10.66 8.09 -30.92
C HIS A 379 9.15 7.94 -31.09
N CYS A 380 8.54 7.15 -30.21
CA CYS A 380 7.13 7.25 -29.86
C CYS A 380 7.03 7.57 -28.36
N ILE A 381 5.92 8.14 -27.90
CA ILE A 381 5.68 8.39 -26.48
C ILE A 381 4.81 7.25 -25.97
N TRP A 382 5.39 6.36 -25.17
CA TRP A 382 4.68 5.21 -24.63
C TRP A 382 4.13 5.50 -23.25
N ILE A 383 2.81 5.53 -23.12
CA ILE A 383 2.12 5.57 -21.83
C ILE A 383 1.85 4.13 -21.40
N VAL A 384 2.57 3.66 -20.38
CA VAL A 384 2.40 2.31 -19.85
C VAL A 384 0.98 2.17 -19.29
N THR A 385 0.17 1.34 -19.96
CA THR A 385 -1.26 1.20 -19.69
C THR A 385 -1.59 -0.26 -19.35
N PRO A 386 -1.34 -0.72 -18.10
CA PRO A 386 -1.75 -2.05 -17.69
C PRO A 386 -3.26 -2.24 -17.82
N ALA A 387 -3.70 -3.47 -18.10
CA ALA A 387 -5.12 -3.78 -18.20
C ALA A 387 -5.86 -3.36 -16.93
N ASN A 388 -6.99 -2.67 -17.09
CA ASN A 388 -7.83 -2.15 -15.99
C ASN A 388 -7.14 -1.09 -15.10
N TYR A 389 -6.00 -0.51 -15.51
CA TYR A 389 -5.31 0.53 -14.75
C TYR A 389 -5.58 1.93 -15.32
N ASN A 390 -6.75 2.47 -14.99
CA ASN A 390 -7.23 3.77 -15.48
C ASN A 390 -6.33 4.95 -15.05
N HIS A 391 -5.54 4.81 -13.97
CA HIS A 391 -4.61 5.84 -13.52
C HIS A 391 -3.46 6.14 -14.50
N SER A 392 -3.23 5.29 -15.50
CA SER A 392 -2.29 5.58 -16.61
C SER A 392 -2.68 6.85 -17.39
N HIS A 393 -3.96 7.23 -17.39
CA HIS A 393 -4.43 8.49 -17.99
C HIS A 393 -3.95 9.75 -17.25
N ALA A 394 -3.35 9.63 -16.07
CA ALA A 394 -2.69 10.76 -15.40
C ALA A 394 -1.48 11.30 -16.18
N PHE A 395 -0.96 10.53 -17.15
CA PHE A 395 0.18 10.91 -17.99
C PHE A 395 -0.23 11.57 -19.31
N ASP A 396 -1.53 11.59 -19.64
CA ASP A 396 -2.00 11.96 -20.98
C ASP A 396 -1.65 13.41 -21.33
N GLU A 397 -1.81 14.36 -20.40
CA GLU A 397 -1.57 15.78 -20.70
C GLU A 397 -0.08 16.10 -20.85
N VAL A 398 0.78 15.53 -20.00
CA VAL A 398 2.23 15.73 -20.11
C VAL A 398 2.81 15.03 -21.34
N ALA A 399 2.29 13.85 -21.69
CA ALA A 399 2.63 13.17 -22.94
C ALA A 399 2.18 13.97 -24.17
N LEU A 400 0.97 14.56 -24.13
CA LEU A 400 0.45 15.43 -25.18
C LEU A 400 1.29 16.70 -25.35
N GLY A 401 1.73 17.30 -24.23
CA GLY A 401 2.65 18.43 -24.25
C GLY A 401 3.96 18.09 -24.94
N LEU A 402 4.56 16.94 -24.59
CA LEU A 402 5.79 16.49 -25.24
C LEU A 402 5.58 16.16 -26.73
N GLN A 403 4.46 15.53 -27.10
CA GLN A 403 4.12 15.31 -28.50
C GLN A 403 4.03 16.63 -29.27
N GLY A 404 3.33 17.63 -28.71
CA GLY A 404 3.23 18.96 -29.28
C GLY A 404 4.59 19.63 -29.47
N ALA A 405 5.50 19.49 -28.50
CA ALA A 405 6.87 19.99 -28.61
C ALA A 405 7.64 19.36 -29.79
N PHE A 406 7.51 18.04 -30.01
CA PHE A 406 8.10 17.40 -31.19
C PHE A 406 7.53 17.98 -32.49
N GLU A 407 6.21 18.18 -32.57
CA GLU A 407 5.55 18.75 -33.75
C GLU A 407 5.97 20.21 -34.00
N GLU A 408 6.05 21.04 -32.95
CA GLU A 408 6.49 22.44 -33.01
C GLU A 408 7.93 22.59 -33.53
N LEU A 409 8.80 21.62 -33.21
CA LEU A 409 10.19 21.56 -33.68
C LEU A 409 10.35 20.89 -35.07
N GLY A 410 9.25 20.47 -35.70
CA GLY A 410 9.24 19.83 -37.01
C GLY A 410 9.64 18.34 -37.01
N GLY A 411 9.46 17.66 -35.89
CA GLY A 411 9.63 16.21 -35.72
C GLY A 411 8.30 15.49 -35.46
N SER A 412 8.40 14.23 -35.03
CA SER A 412 7.26 13.34 -34.76
C SER A 412 7.57 12.36 -33.64
N ALA A 413 6.74 12.38 -32.59
CA ALA A 413 6.74 11.38 -31.52
C ALA A 413 5.31 10.99 -31.13
N PRO A 414 4.65 10.06 -31.86
CA PRO A 414 3.25 9.72 -31.62
C PRO A 414 3.05 9.04 -30.27
N ILE A 415 1.94 9.35 -29.59
CA ILE A 415 1.54 8.67 -28.35
C ILE A 415 1.01 7.27 -28.66
N VAL A 416 1.50 6.28 -27.92
CA VAL A 416 1.09 4.87 -28.01
C VAL A 416 0.84 4.30 -26.62
N ARG A 417 -0.01 3.28 -26.53
CA ARG A 417 -0.31 2.55 -25.28
C ARG A 417 0.10 1.08 -25.31
N ASP A 418 0.19 0.51 -26.52
CA ASP A 418 0.60 -0.87 -26.76
C ASP A 418 2.03 -0.91 -27.32
N MET A 419 2.85 -1.84 -26.82
CA MET A 419 4.22 -2.04 -27.31
C MET A 419 4.28 -2.45 -28.78
N ASN A 420 3.27 -3.15 -29.28
CA ASN A 420 3.17 -3.55 -30.68
C ASN A 420 2.94 -2.34 -31.61
N ALA A 421 2.51 -1.20 -31.06
CA ALA A 421 2.28 0.03 -31.81
C ALA A 421 3.55 0.90 -31.97
N PHE A 422 4.72 0.46 -31.51
CA PHE A 422 5.97 1.23 -31.62
C PHE A 422 6.38 1.51 -33.07
N ALA A 423 5.97 0.67 -34.03
CA ALA A 423 6.24 0.88 -35.46
C ALA A 423 7.74 1.13 -35.77
N GLY A 424 8.64 0.40 -35.08
CA GLY A 424 10.09 0.52 -35.25
C GLY A 424 10.75 1.70 -34.51
N ARG A 425 9.97 2.51 -33.79
CA ARG A 425 10.45 3.65 -32.97
C ARG A 425 10.90 3.20 -31.58
N ALA A 426 11.77 3.99 -30.95
CA ALA A 426 12.17 3.78 -29.56
C ALA A 426 11.24 4.55 -28.60
N PRO A 427 10.71 3.93 -27.54
CA PRO A 427 9.77 4.60 -26.66
C PRO A 427 10.43 5.63 -25.73
N ILE A 428 9.77 6.78 -25.59
CA ILE A 428 9.89 7.68 -24.44
C ILE A 428 8.80 7.25 -23.45
N ILE A 429 9.19 6.70 -22.32
CA ILE A 429 8.36 5.90 -21.44
C ILE A 429 7.80 6.76 -20.30
N TYR A 430 6.49 6.86 -20.24
CA TYR A 430 5.73 7.38 -19.10
C TYR A 430 5.12 6.22 -18.31
N GLY A 431 5.23 6.26 -16.98
CA GLY A 431 4.74 5.18 -16.12
C GLY A 431 5.70 4.00 -15.97
N GLY A 432 7.01 4.23 -16.04
CA GLY A 432 8.02 3.18 -15.89
C GLY A 432 7.95 2.40 -14.56
N ASN A 433 7.38 3.00 -13.52
CA ASN A 433 7.10 2.37 -12.21
C ASN A 433 6.11 1.18 -12.30
N LEU A 434 5.31 1.12 -13.36
CA LEU A 434 4.34 0.07 -13.63
C LEU A 434 4.94 -1.12 -14.40
N LEU A 435 6.18 -1.00 -14.87
CA LEU A 435 6.82 -2.03 -15.68
C LEU A 435 7.52 -3.11 -14.83
N PRO A 436 7.57 -4.36 -15.33
CA PRO A 436 8.48 -5.38 -14.82
C PRO A 436 9.93 -5.04 -15.21
N ALA A 437 10.91 -5.39 -14.39
CA ALA A 437 12.32 -5.02 -14.64
C ALA A 437 12.90 -5.71 -15.88
N GLU A 438 12.38 -6.90 -16.20
CA GLU A 438 12.77 -7.75 -17.33
C GLU A 438 12.46 -7.09 -18.69
N ILE A 439 11.58 -6.09 -18.71
CA ILE A 439 11.22 -5.39 -19.95
C ILE A 439 12.41 -4.68 -20.57
N VAL A 440 13.38 -4.24 -19.74
CA VAL A 440 14.55 -3.48 -20.19
C VAL A 440 15.34 -4.23 -21.27
N GLY A 441 15.45 -5.55 -21.16
CA GLY A 441 16.13 -6.38 -22.15
C GLY A 441 15.42 -6.49 -23.50
N HIS A 442 14.15 -6.07 -23.57
CA HIS A 442 13.30 -6.15 -24.76
C HIS A 442 13.06 -4.79 -25.42
N LEU A 443 13.48 -3.69 -24.77
CA LEU A 443 13.28 -2.34 -25.27
C LEU A 443 14.37 -1.95 -26.29
N PRO A 444 14.05 -1.14 -27.31
CA PRO A 444 15.06 -0.54 -28.19
C PRO A 444 16.13 0.23 -27.40
N LYS A 445 17.39 0.21 -27.88
CA LYS A 445 18.52 0.85 -27.17
C LYS A 445 18.32 2.34 -26.89
N ASP A 446 17.60 3.05 -27.77
CA ASP A 446 17.37 4.48 -27.64
C ASP A 446 16.17 4.81 -26.71
N SER A 447 15.63 3.82 -25.98
CA SER A 447 14.48 4.07 -25.09
C SER A 447 14.87 4.99 -23.94
N VAL A 448 14.00 5.95 -23.60
CA VAL A 448 14.22 6.92 -22.52
C VAL A 448 13.06 6.80 -21.53
N VAL A 449 13.33 6.77 -20.23
CA VAL A 449 12.28 6.81 -19.20
C VAL A 449 12.15 8.21 -18.64
N ILE A 450 10.91 8.71 -18.58
CA ILE A 450 10.57 9.95 -17.88
C ILE A 450 9.99 9.58 -16.51
N ASN A 451 10.71 9.93 -15.44
CA ASN A 451 10.20 9.80 -14.09
C ASN A 451 9.31 11.00 -13.74
N LEU A 452 8.07 10.72 -13.35
CA LEU A 452 7.13 11.71 -12.83
C LEU A 452 6.75 11.46 -11.37
N GLU A 453 7.26 10.39 -10.77
CA GLU A 453 7.00 10.07 -9.38
C GLU A 453 7.89 10.93 -8.48
N GLN A 454 7.37 11.32 -7.31
CA GLN A 454 8.17 12.02 -6.31
C GLN A 454 9.25 11.07 -5.76
N VAL A 455 10.49 11.57 -5.68
CA VAL A 455 11.64 10.81 -5.20
C VAL A 455 11.89 11.19 -3.75
N SER A 456 11.21 10.47 -2.85
CA SER A 456 11.29 10.63 -1.40
C SER A 456 11.27 9.26 -0.70
N GLU A 457 11.59 9.22 0.59
CA GLU A 457 11.49 7.98 1.39
C GLU A 457 10.04 7.51 1.57
N GLU A 458 9.07 8.43 1.50
CA GLU A 458 7.63 8.15 1.63
C GLU A 458 7.02 7.58 0.33
N SER A 459 7.71 7.73 -0.80
CA SER A 459 7.22 7.30 -2.11
C SER A 459 7.28 5.79 -2.28
N ILE A 460 6.11 5.16 -2.34
CA ILE A 460 5.98 3.71 -2.60
C ILE A 460 6.41 3.31 -4.03
N TRP A 461 6.48 4.28 -4.94
CA TRP A 461 6.77 4.06 -6.35
C TRP A 461 8.27 3.97 -6.63
N ILE A 462 9.10 4.66 -5.85
CA ILE A 462 10.57 4.54 -5.91
C ILE A 462 11.03 3.33 -5.09
N ASN A 463 10.63 2.15 -5.56
CA ASN A 463 11.04 0.85 -5.00
C ASN A 463 12.23 0.24 -5.78
N SER A 464 12.74 -0.90 -5.32
CA SER A 464 13.90 -1.56 -5.92
C SER A 464 13.70 -1.96 -7.39
N ARG A 465 12.50 -2.41 -7.76
CA ARG A 465 12.14 -2.76 -9.15
C ARG A 465 12.23 -1.54 -10.05
N TYR A 466 11.57 -0.44 -9.69
CA TYR A 466 11.63 0.75 -10.53
C TYR A 466 13.03 1.37 -10.55
N THR A 467 13.72 1.35 -9.40
CA THR A 467 15.13 1.78 -9.29
C THR A 467 16.04 0.98 -10.22
N SER A 468 15.83 -0.33 -10.40
CA SER A 468 16.63 -1.12 -11.35
C SER A 468 16.38 -0.69 -12.80
N ILE A 469 15.13 -0.38 -13.17
CA ILE A 469 14.79 0.14 -14.50
C ILE A 469 15.48 1.48 -14.73
N LEU A 470 15.39 2.41 -13.76
CA LEU A 470 16.04 3.73 -13.84
C LEU A 470 17.58 3.61 -13.94
N LYS A 471 18.19 2.62 -13.27
CA LYS A 471 19.63 2.36 -13.38
C LYS A 471 20.06 1.82 -14.74
N SER A 472 19.16 1.20 -15.49
CA SER A 472 19.49 0.52 -16.75
C SER A 472 19.08 1.30 -18.01
N LEU A 473 18.30 2.37 -17.87
CA LEU A 473 17.83 3.18 -19.00
C LEU A 473 18.29 4.65 -18.87
N PRO A 474 18.38 5.39 -19.98
CA PRO A 474 18.41 6.84 -19.97
C PRO A 474 17.22 7.42 -19.21
N VAL A 475 17.48 8.29 -18.23
CA VAL A 475 16.45 8.86 -17.35
C VAL A 475 16.36 10.37 -17.54
N LEU A 476 15.14 10.87 -17.67
CA LEU A 476 14.81 12.27 -17.49
C LEU A 476 13.83 12.40 -16.32
N ASP A 477 14.06 13.35 -15.44
CA ASP A 477 13.13 13.69 -14.35
C ASP A 477 12.53 15.08 -14.59
N TYR A 478 11.30 15.30 -14.14
CA TYR A 478 10.65 16.61 -14.24
C TYR A 478 11.16 17.63 -13.23
N SER A 479 11.77 17.18 -12.13
CA SER A 479 12.18 18.04 -11.02
C SER A 479 13.69 17.98 -10.79
N PRO A 480 14.38 19.14 -10.74
CA PRO A 480 15.78 19.22 -10.33
C PRO A 480 16.04 18.61 -8.94
N ARG A 481 15.09 18.73 -8.00
CA ARG A 481 15.19 18.14 -6.65
C ARG A 481 15.10 16.62 -6.70
N ASN A 482 14.17 16.09 -7.49
CA ASN A 482 14.09 14.65 -7.70
C ASN A 482 15.38 14.10 -8.32
N ARG A 483 15.97 14.78 -9.31
CA ARG A 483 17.27 14.40 -9.87
C ARG A 483 18.34 14.27 -8.78
N GLU A 484 18.42 15.24 -7.86
CA GLU A 484 19.37 15.17 -6.74
C GLU A 484 19.10 13.95 -5.84
N ASN A 485 17.84 13.67 -5.55
CA ASN A 485 17.44 12.50 -4.77
C ASN A 485 17.68 11.17 -5.51
N LEU A 486 17.57 11.15 -6.85
CA LEU A 486 17.93 10.00 -7.69
C LEU A 486 19.44 9.76 -7.71
N ALA A 487 20.24 10.81 -7.78
CA ALA A 487 21.69 10.71 -7.67
C ALA A 487 22.11 10.08 -6.34
N ALA A 488 21.48 10.48 -5.22
CA ALA A 488 21.69 9.85 -3.91
C ALA A 488 21.30 8.36 -3.86
N LYS A 489 20.44 7.88 -4.78
CA LYS A 489 20.05 6.46 -4.95
C LYS A 489 20.92 5.71 -5.99
N GLY A 490 21.99 6.35 -6.48
CA GLY A 490 22.93 5.77 -7.44
C GLY A 490 22.47 5.86 -8.90
N ILE A 491 21.62 6.84 -9.22
CA ILE A 491 21.17 7.15 -10.59
C ILE A 491 21.70 8.55 -10.94
N GLU A 492 23.03 8.68 -10.97
CA GLU A 492 23.72 9.95 -11.22
C GLU A 492 23.54 10.47 -12.66
N HIS A 493 23.11 9.60 -13.59
CA HIS A 493 22.96 9.91 -15.00
C HIS A 493 21.61 10.51 -15.37
N ALA A 494 20.70 10.72 -14.41
CA ALA A 494 19.41 11.33 -14.68
C ALA A 494 19.57 12.80 -15.13
N GLY A 495 19.00 13.12 -16.29
CA GLY A 495 18.83 14.51 -16.74
C GLY A 495 17.54 15.14 -16.21
N VAL A 496 17.33 16.41 -16.52
CA VAL A 496 16.07 17.11 -16.19
C VAL A 496 15.36 17.49 -17.48
N LEU A 497 14.09 17.12 -17.59
CA LEU A 497 13.16 17.65 -18.58
C LEU A 497 11.94 18.17 -17.82
N GLU A 498 11.95 19.47 -17.52
CA GLU A 498 10.84 20.11 -16.81
C GLU A 498 9.54 20.06 -17.64
N ILE A 499 8.41 20.26 -16.94
CA ILE A 499 7.09 20.37 -17.57
C ILE A 499 6.88 21.80 -18.07
N GLY A 500 6.68 21.92 -19.37
CA GLY A 500 6.44 23.14 -20.12
C GLY A 500 5.10 23.16 -20.83
N TYR A 501 4.91 24.18 -21.67
CA TYR A 501 3.72 24.45 -22.44
C TYR A 501 3.93 24.10 -23.91
N SER A 502 2.91 23.48 -24.49
CA SER A 502 2.71 23.40 -25.93
C SER A 502 1.28 23.82 -26.25
N ARG A 503 1.06 24.37 -27.45
CA ARG A 503 -0.24 24.97 -27.80
C ARG A 503 -1.39 23.97 -27.74
N CYS A 504 -1.11 22.70 -27.99
CA CYS A 504 -2.07 21.60 -27.94
C CYS A 504 -2.71 21.39 -26.56
N LEU A 505 -2.15 21.94 -25.47
CA LEU A 505 -2.68 21.79 -24.11
C LEU A 505 -3.86 22.73 -23.81
N SER A 506 -4.03 23.82 -24.56
CA SER A 506 -5.11 24.79 -24.38
C SER A 506 -6.41 24.30 -25.06
N GLN A 507 -7.17 23.45 -24.36
CA GLN A 507 -8.29 22.69 -24.93
C GLN A 507 -9.64 22.93 -24.23
N ILE A 508 -9.62 23.37 -22.97
CA ILE A 508 -10.82 23.47 -22.14
C ILE A 508 -11.58 24.75 -22.51
N LYS A 509 -12.80 24.57 -23.03
CA LYS A 509 -13.77 25.65 -23.17
C LYS A 509 -14.52 25.82 -21.85
N HIS A 510 -14.26 26.93 -21.15
CA HIS A 510 -14.92 27.24 -19.88
C HIS A 510 -16.44 27.36 -20.03
N ALA A 511 -17.17 26.86 -19.03
CA ALA A 511 -18.61 26.99 -18.96
C ALA A 511 -18.99 28.45 -18.66
N PRO A 512 -20.07 28.99 -19.26
CA PRO A 512 -20.54 30.34 -18.96
C PRO A 512 -21.01 30.50 -17.51
N VAL A 513 -21.42 29.39 -16.87
CA VAL A 513 -21.80 29.33 -15.46
C VAL A 513 -20.89 28.33 -14.77
N LYS A 514 -20.16 28.79 -13.75
CA LYS A 514 -19.31 27.96 -12.90
C LYS A 514 -20.05 27.61 -11.61
N ASP A 515 -20.68 26.45 -11.60
CA ASP A 515 -21.53 25.96 -10.52
C ASP A 515 -20.78 25.12 -9.46
N ILE A 516 -19.52 24.80 -9.72
CA ILE A 516 -18.59 24.21 -8.75
C ILE A 516 -17.75 25.34 -8.16
N ASP A 517 -17.84 25.56 -6.86
CA ASP A 517 -17.02 26.57 -6.19
C ASP A 517 -15.57 26.10 -6.12
N VAL A 518 -15.36 24.89 -5.60
CA VAL A 518 -14.02 24.32 -5.41
C VAL A 518 -13.96 22.92 -6.00
N LEU A 519 -13.01 22.68 -6.90
CA LEU A 519 -12.73 21.36 -7.43
C LEU A 519 -11.40 20.83 -6.90
N PHE A 520 -11.39 19.60 -6.40
CA PHE A 520 -10.19 18.81 -6.19
C PHE A 520 -10.26 17.53 -7.01
N TYR A 521 -9.16 17.15 -7.68
CA TYR A 521 -9.06 15.84 -8.31
C TYR A 521 -7.72 15.16 -8.00
N GLY A 522 -7.81 13.92 -7.50
CA GLY A 522 -6.67 13.17 -7.00
C GLY A 522 -7.03 12.21 -5.87
N SER A 523 -6.04 11.44 -5.41
CA SER A 523 -6.18 10.52 -4.28
C SER A 523 -6.56 11.24 -3.00
N MET A 524 -7.40 10.63 -2.16
CA MET A 524 -7.76 11.19 -0.86
C MET A 524 -6.75 10.79 0.22
N ASN A 525 -6.52 11.67 1.18
CA ASN A 525 -5.91 11.38 2.47
C ASN A 525 -6.61 12.23 3.54
N GLU A 526 -6.25 12.07 4.82
CA GLU A 526 -6.90 12.80 5.91
C GLU A 526 -6.77 14.33 5.78
N ARG A 527 -5.58 14.81 5.35
CA ARG A 527 -5.31 16.25 5.15
C ARG A 527 -6.22 16.85 4.10
N ARG A 528 -6.33 16.19 2.94
CA ARG A 528 -7.22 16.60 1.84
C ARG A 528 -8.67 16.54 2.28
N HIS A 529 -9.07 15.47 2.96
CA HIS A 529 -10.43 15.33 3.46
C HIS A 529 -10.81 16.45 4.43
N HIS A 530 -9.90 16.82 5.33
CA HIS A 530 -10.09 17.90 6.28
C HIS A 530 -10.40 19.24 5.59
N ILE A 531 -9.54 19.67 4.65
CA ILE A 531 -9.75 20.94 3.92
C ILE A 531 -11.07 20.91 3.14
N LEU A 532 -11.32 19.86 2.34
CA LEU A 532 -12.51 19.79 1.49
C LEU A 532 -13.80 19.78 2.32
N LYS A 533 -13.81 19.03 3.42
CA LYS A 533 -14.94 18.98 4.34
C LYS A 533 -15.16 20.31 5.05
N ALA A 534 -14.11 21.00 5.47
CA ALA A 534 -14.22 22.32 6.09
C ALA A 534 -14.81 23.35 5.11
N LEU A 535 -14.39 23.34 3.85
CA LEU A 535 -14.95 24.19 2.79
C LEU A 535 -16.44 23.88 2.51
N GLU A 536 -16.80 22.59 2.46
CA GLU A 536 -18.20 22.15 2.29
C GLU A 536 -19.07 22.57 3.49
N GLN A 537 -18.58 22.40 4.72
CA GLN A 537 -19.24 22.86 5.95
C GLN A 537 -19.35 24.39 6.03
N GLY A 538 -18.40 25.10 5.41
CA GLY A 538 -18.44 26.54 5.17
C GLY A 538 -19.45 26.99 4.12
N GLY A 539 -20.22 26.05 3.53
CA GLY A 539 -21.30 26.33 2.60
C GLY A 539 -20.88 26.39 1.12
N LEU A 540 -19.65 26.02 0.79
CA LEU A 540 -19.18 25.99 -0.60
C LEU A 540 -19.59 24.70 -1.32
N LYS A 541 -19.86 24.79 -2.62
CA LYS A 541 -20.08 23.62 -3.49
C LYS A 541 -18.75 23.00 -3.87
N VAL A 542 -18.30 22.04 -3.07
CA VAL A 542 -17.03 21.32 -3.28
C VAL A 542 -17.27 20.05 -4.10
N ALA A 543 -16.47 19.85 -5.14
CA ALA A 543 -16.45 18.62 -5.92
C ALA A 543 -15.10 17.90 -5.76
N HIS A 544 -15.15 16.59 -5.53
CA HIS A 544 -13.98 15.71 -5.54
C HIS A 544 -14.10 14.69 -6.67
N LEU A 545 -13.10 14.63 -7.54
CA LEU A 545 -12.96 13.57 -8.53
C LEU A 545 -11.80 12.64 -8.19
N PHE A 546 -12.05 11.33 -8.27
CA PHE A 546 -11.03 10.31 -8.14
C PHE A 546 -11.15 9.33 -9.30
N ASN A 547 -10.03 9.01 -9.93
CA ASN A 547 -9.98 8.09 -11.07
C ASN A 547 -10.81 8.56 -12.29
N ILE A 548 -10.93 9.89 -12.47
CA ILE A 548 -11.60 10.52 -13.63
C ILE A 548 -10.55 11.34 -14.39
N TYR A 549 -10.51 11.16 -15.71
CA TYR A 549 -9.49 11.75 -16.60
C TYR A 549 -10.11 12.23 -17.92
N GLY A 550 -9.34 12.97 -18.71
CA GLY A 550 -9.76 13.47 -20.02
C GLY A 550 -11.05 14.27 -19.97
N ALA A 551 -11.92 14.08 -20.97
CA ALA A 551 -13.10 14.90 -21.20
C ALA A 551 -14.05 15.03 -19.99
N GLU A 552 -14.21 13.97 -19.19
CA GLU A 552 -15.07 14.02 -18.00
C GLU A 552 -14.47 14.91 -16.91
N ARG A 553 -13.16 14.80 -16.66
CA ARG A 553 -12.43 15.69 -15.74
C ARG A 553 -12.47 17.13 -16.25
N ASP A 554 -12.25 17.32 -17.54
CA ASP A 554 -12.17 18.65 -18.15
C ASP A 554 -13.52 19.36 -18.11
N ALA A 555 -14.63 18.62 -18.23
CA ALA A 555 -15.97 19.16 -18.03
C ALA A 555 -16.19 19.68 -16.60
N ALA A 556 -15.61 19.04 -15.58
CA ALA A 556 -15.64 19.55 -14.22
C ALA A 556 -14.72 20.77 -14.03
N ILE A 557 -13.52 20.76 -14.62
CA ILE A 557 -12.60 21.90 -14.60
C ILE A 557 -13.26 23.13 -15.25
N ALA A 558 -13.92 22.97 -16.39
CA ALA A 558 -14.63 24.04 -17.10
C ALA A 558 -15.74 24.71 -16.25
N ARG A 559 -16.28 23.99 -15.28
CA ARG A 559 -17.36 24.43 -14.38
C ARG A 559 -16.86 24.92 -13.01
N ALA A 560 -15.56 24.78 -12.73
CA ALA A 560 -14.97 25.15 -11.45
C ALA A 560 -14.55 26.62 -11.40
N LYS A 561 -14.85 27.31 -10.28
CA LYS A 561 -14.32 28.64 -9.99
C LYS A 561 -12.86 28.58 -9.58
N VAL A 562 -12.52 27.66 -8.67
CA VAL A 562 -11.15 27.40 -8.19
C VAL A 562 -10.87 25.90 -8.25
N VAL A 563 -9.67 25.53 -8.72
CA VAL A 563 -9.13 24.18 -8.52
C VAL A 563 -8.12 24.23 -7.39
N ILE A 564 -8.30 23.41 -6.37
CA ILE A 564 -7.41 23.36 -5.21
C ILE A 564 -6.38 22.23 -5.36
N ASN A 565 -5.11 22.52 -5.04
CA ASN A 565 -4.01 21.55 -5.01
C ASN A 565 -3.45 21.45 -3.59
N ILE A 566 -3.43 20.25 -3.03
CA ILE A 566 -3.03 19.98 -1.65
C ILE A 566 -2.03 18.82 -1.69
N HIS A 567 -0.91 18.92 -0.97
CA HIS A 567 0.16 17.93 -1.01
C HIS A 567 -0.31 16.55 -0.53
N HIS A 568 0.22 15.49 -1.16
CA HIS A 568 -0.01 14.12 -0.68
C HIS A 568 1.01 13.70 0.38
N TYR A 569 2.28 14.00 0.11
CA TYR A 569 3.45 13.64 0.91
C TYR A 569 4.00 14.85 1.65
N ALA A 570 4.74 14.62 2.74
CA ALA A 570 5.38 15.70 3.48
C ALA A 570 6.58 16.30 2.72
N SER A 571 7.13 15.57 1.74
CA SER A 571 8.24 16.01 0.90
C SER A 571 7.95 17.27 0.07
N GLY A 572 6.68 17.63 -0.14
CA GLY A 572 6.28 18.91 -0.71
C GLY A 572 6.83 19.21 -2.12
N VAL A 573 7.24 18.19 -2.89
CA VAL A 573 7.66 18.41 -4.29
C VAL A 573 6.46 18.93 -5.06
N PHE A 574 6.63 20.09 -5.68
CA PHE A 574 5.56 20.80 -6.35
C PHE A 574 4.94 19.96 -7.47
N GLU A 575 3.63 19.71 -7.42
CA GLU A 575 2.91 18.87 -8.36
C GLU A 575 2.65 19.57 -9.71
N ILE A 576 3.68 20.16 -10.33
CA ILE A 576 3.60 20.83 -11.62
C ILE A 576 2.99 19.93 -12.71
N VAL A 577 3.16 18.60 -12.60
CA VAL A 577 2.52 17.59 -13.46
C VAL A 577 0.98 17.75 -13.51
N ARG A 578 0.34 18.13 -12.40
CA ARG A 578 -1.10 18.44 -12.33
C ARG A 578 -1.38 19.88 -12.73
N ILE A 579 -0.57 20.81 -12.24
CA ILE A 579 -0.83 22.24 -12.31
C ILE A 579 -0.62 22.80 -13.72
N SER A 580 0.34 22.28 -14.49
CA SER A 580 0.67 22.80 -15.82
C SER A 580 -0.53 22.82 -16.76
N TYR A 581 -1.35 21.75 -16.78
CA TYR A 581 -2.54 21.67 -17.61
C TYR A 581 -3.65 22.65 -17.16
N LEU A 582 -3.78 22.90 -15.85
CA LEU A 582 -4.71 23.89 -15.32
C LEU A 582 -4.31 25.30 -15.74
N LEU A 583 -3.03 25.65 -15.60
CA LEU A 583 -2.52 26.95 -16.02
C LEU A 583 -2.62 27.13 -17.54
N ALA A 584 -2.27 26.11 -18.32
CA ALA A 584 -2.43 26.11 -19.78
C ALA A 584 -3.88 26.34 -20.23
N ASN A 585 -4.86 26.06 -19.37
CA ASN A 585 -6.28 26.26 -19.63
C ASN A 585 -6.87 27.47 -18.89
N CYS A 586 -6.04 28.40 -18.41
CA CYS A 586 -6.48 29.63 -17.74
C CYS A 586 -7.44 29.33 -16.56
N VAL A 587 -7.05 28.40 -15.70
CA VAL A 587 -7.80 28.03 -14.49
C VAL A 587 -7.21 28.76 -13.28
N CYS A 588 -8.06 29.32 -12.41
CA CYS A 588 -7.62 29.83 -11.12
C CYS A 588 -7.30 28.65 -10.19
N VAL A 589 -6.04 28.55 -9.76
CA VAL A 589 -5.55 27.47 -8.90
C VAL A 589 -5.14 28.03 -7.53
N LEU A 590 -5.55 27.35 -6.47
CA LEU A 590 -5.05 27.54 -5.11
C LEU A 590 -4.20 26.33 -4.72
N SER A 591 -2.89 26.51 -4.56
CA SER A 591 -1.97 25.45 -4.18
C SER A 591 -1.48 25.62 -2.74
N GLU A 592 -1.40 24.51 -2.02
CA GLU A 592 -0.57 24.40 -0.84
C GLU A 592 0.89 24.70 -1.25
N GLY A 593 1.59 25.47 -0.44
CA GLY A 593 3.02 25.74 -0.64
C GLY A 593 3.54 26.93 0.16
N ASP A 594 4.84 27.19 0.00
CA ASP A 594 5.50 28.39 0.52
C ASP A 594 5.88 29.30 -0.65
N ILE A 595 5.52 30.58 -0.60
CA ILE A 595 5.86 31.56 -1.64
C ILE A 595 7.37 31.69 -1.86
N ARG A 596 8.20 31.27 -0.89
CA ARG A 596 9.67 31.26 -0.98
C ARG A 596 10.21 30.02 -1.69
N ASP A 597 9.38 29.03 -1.98
CA ASP A 597 9.79 27.82 -2.68
C ASP A 597 10.24 28.17 -4.12
N PRO A 598 11.49 27.85 -4.52
CA PRO A 598 12.01 28.12 -5.86
C PRO A 598 11.19 27.53 -7.01
N ASP A 599 10.53 26.39 -6.82
CA ASP A 599 9.74 25.71 -7.86
C ASP A 599 8.41 26.46 -8.11
N LEU A 600 7.97 27.27 -7.15
CA LEU A 600 6.78 28.12 -7.24
C LEU A 600 7.08 29.54 -7.73
N GLN A 601 8.33 30.01 -7.63
CA GLN A 601 8.76 31.35 -8.06
C GLN A 601 8.29 31.73 -9.48
N PRO A 602 8.36 30.85 -10.50
CA PRO A 602 7.92 31.20 -11.85
C PRO A 602 6.43 31.53 -11.96
N PHE A 603 5.62 31.11 -10.97
CA PHE A 603 4.16 31.21 -11.00
C PHE A 603 3.60 32.24 -10.01
N ILE A 604 4.45 33.04 -9.35
CA ILE A 604 4.01 34.06 -8.39
C ILE A 604 3.04 35.04 -9.06
N GLY A 605 1.88 35.22 -8.44
CA GLY A 605 0.79 36.07 -8.95
C GLY A 605 -0.05 35.41 -10.06
N GLY A 606 0.40 34.30 -10.64
CA GLY A 606 -0.35 33.42 -11.54
C GLY A 606 -0.89 32.15 -10.89
N LEU A 607 -0.51 31.91 -9.63
CA LEU A 607 -0.94 30.82 -8.78
C LEU A 607 -1.20 31.39 -7.38
N ALA A 608 -2.35 31.11 -6.78
CA ALA A 608 -2.56 31.41 -5.37
C ALA A 608 -1.81 30.36 -4.55
N ILE A 609 -0.89 30.80 -3.67
CA ILE A 609 -0.02 29.93 -2.89
C ILE A 609 -0.24 30.25 -1.42
N GLU A 610 -0.58 29.23 -0.64
CA GLU A 610 -0.83 29.37 0.79
C GLU A 610 -0.27 28.18 1.58
N PRO A 611 0.25 28.41 2.79
CA PRO A 611 0.45 27.34 3.76
C PRO A 611 -0.86 26.58 4.04
N TYR A 612 -0.73 25.31 4.42
CA TYR A 612 -1.88 24.42 4.67
C TYR A 612 -2.95 25.05 5.59
N ASP A 613 -2.54 25.70 6.68
CA ASP A 613 -3.44 26.23 7.70
C ASP A 613 -4.28 27.43 7.22
N THR A 614 -3.82 28.18 6.21
CA THR A 614 -4.52 29.36 5.68
C THR A 614 -5.29 29.08 4.39
N MET A 615 -5.20 27.86 3.84
CA MET A 615 -5.85 27.49 2.59
C MET A 615 -7.38 27.67 2.63
N ILE A 616 -8.02 27.33 3.75
CA ILE A 616 -9.49 27.43 3.89
C ILE A 616 -9.92 28.90 3.80
N GLU A 617 -9.28 29.78 4.58
CA GLU A 617 -9.57 31.22 4.57
C GLU A 617 -9.34 31.81 3.17
N ARG A 618 -8.21 31.47 2.54
CA ARG A 618 -7.88 31.98 1.21
C ARG A 618 -8.88 31.51 0.15
N CYS A 619 -9.33 30.26 0.24
CA CYS A 619 -10.33 29.72 -0.67
C CYS A 619 -11.63 30.53 -0.60
N HIS A 620 -12.14 30.84 0.60
CA HIS A 620 -13.32 31.69 0.74
C HIS A 620 -13.14 33.10 0.13
N LYS A 621 -11.98 33.73 0.32
CA LYS A 621 -11.66 35.03 -0.32
C LYS A 621 -11.70 34.92 -1.85
N LEU A 622 -11.04 33.90 -2.39
CA LEU A 622 -11.04 33.64 -3.83
C LEU A 622 -12.44 33.36 -4.36
N ILE A 623 -13.32 32.64 -3.64
CA ILE A 623 -14.71 32.41 -4.09
C ILE A 623 -15.53 33.70 -4.10
N ALA A 624 -15.28 34.63 -3.18
CA ALA A 624 -15.99 35.90 -3.10
C ALA A 624 -15.56 36.91 -4.18
N ASP A 625 -14.34 36.81 -4.70
CA ASP A 625 -13.77 37.79 -5.63
C ASP A 625 -13.54 37.19 -7.03
N ALA A 626 -14.37 37.59 -8.00
CA ALA A 626 -14.25 37.10 -9.37
C ALA A 626 -13.08 37.73 -10.14
N ASP A 627 -12.84 39.03 -9.93
CA ASP A 627 -11.80 39.76 -10.65
C ASP A 627 -10.40 39.30 -10.23
N GLU A 628 -10.23 38.98 -8.94
CA GLU A 628 -9.00 38.37 -8.44
C GLU A 628 -8.75 37.00 -9.07
N ARG A 629 -9.77 36.13 -9.13
CA ARG A 629 -9.63 34.80 -9.77
C ARG A 629 -9.24 34.92 -11.24
N ASP A 630 -9.90 35.81 -11.98
CA ASP A 630 -9.63 36.01 -13.41
C ASP A 630 -8.23 36.58 -13.65
N THR A 631 -7.78 37.50 -12.77
CA THR A 631 -6.42 38.04 -12.80
C THR A 631 -5.37 36.96 -12.53
N ILE A 632 -5.57 36.12 -11.52
CA ILE A 632 -4.67 35.02 -11.19
C ILE A 632 -4.61 34.02 -12.34
N ALA A 633 -5.77 33.61 -12.87
CA ALA A 633 -5.86 32.66 -13.98
C ALA A 633 -5.14 33.18 -15.24
N ALA A 634 -5.35 34.44 -15.61
CA ALA A 634 -4.71 35.05 -16.78
C ALA A 634 -3.18 35.16 -16.62
N LYS A 635 -2.70 35.55 -15.43
CA LYS A 635 -1.27 35.59 -15.12
C LYS A 635 -0.66 34.19 -15.09
N GLY A 636 -1.38 33.20 -14.58
CA GLY A 636 -0.97 31.80 -14.55
C GLY A 636 -0.81 31.22 -15.95
N PHE A 637 -1.77 31.50 -16.84
CA PHE A 637 -1.67 31.14 -18.25
C PHE A 637 -0.46 31.80 -18.91
N ALA A 638 -0.28 33.11 -18.74
CA ALA A 638 0.87 33.82 -19.30
C ALA A 638 2.21 33.26 -18.79
N ALA A 639 2.32 32.97 -17.49
CA ALA A 639 3.51 32.35 -16.89
C ALA A 639 3.76 30.93 -17.42
N MET A 640 2.71 30.16 -17.70
CA MET A 640 2.87 28.84 -18.30
C MET A 640 3.31 28.94 -19.77
N GLN A 641 2.81 29.92 -20.52
CA GLN A 641 3.18 30.15 -21.93
C GLN A 641 4.65 30.54 -22.12
N THR A 642 5.30 31.19 -21.16
CA THR A 642 6.74 31.51 -21.24
C THR A 642 7.63 30.30 -21.04
N ARG A 643 7.09 29.15 -20.61
CA ARG A 643 7.82 27.92 -20.34
C ARG A 643 7.64 26.94 -21.50
N SER A 644 8.20 27.25 -22.68
CA SER A 644 8.02 26.41 -23.88
C SER A 644 8.59 24.99 -23.69
N GLN A 645 7.76 23.96 -23.88
CA GLN A 645 8.19 22.56 -23.82
C GLN A 645 9.19 22.22 -24.95
N ALA A 646 9.06 22.85 -26.12
CA ALA A 646 9.96 22.70 -27.26
C ALA A 646 11.39 23.18 -26.94
N GLU A 647 11.53 24.39 -26.42
CA GLU A 647 12.79 24.95 -25.92
C GLU A 647 13.43 24.07 -24.83
N MET A 648 12.65 23.57 -23.87
CA MET A 648 13.14 22.65 -22.83
C MET A 648 13.65 21.34 -23.43
N LEU A 649 12.92 20.77 -24.38
CA LEU A 649 13.32 19.56 -25.09
C LEU A 649 14.62 19.79 -25.88
N MET A 650 14.73 20.91 -26.60
CA MET A 650 15.95 21.28 -27.31
C MET A 650 17.13 21.45 -26.36
N SER A 651 16.93 22.06 -25.19
CA SER A 651 18.00 22.21 -24.20
C SER A 651 18.54 20.87 -23.73
N VAL A 652 17.69 19.85 -23.55
CA VAL A 652 18.14 18.48 -23.24
C VAL A 652 18.95 17.93 -24.41
N MET A 653 18.43 18.02 -25.64
CA MET A 653 19.09 17.46 -26.83
C MET A 653 20.39 18.19 -27.22
N GLU A 654 20.59 19.44 -26.83
CA GLU A 654 21.81 20.22 -27.05
C GLU A 654 22.85 20.04 -25.94
N ALA A 655 22.42 19.82 -24.70
CA ALA A 655 23.32 19.44 -23.60
C ALA A 655 24.04 18.11 -23.91
N ASP A 656 23.41 17.25 -24.71
CA ASP A 656 23.92 15.94 -25.11
C ASP A 656 24.72 15.94 -26.44
N ALA A 657 24.76 17.07 -27.17
CA ALA A 657 25.52 17.21 -28.41
C ALA A 657 26.98 17.68 -28.21
N ARG A 658 27.39 17.98 -26.96
CA ARG A 658 28.72 18.50 -26.60
C ARG A 658 29.61 17.50 -25.87
#